data_AF-A0A7Y5QJ60-F1
#
_entry.id   AF-A0A7Y5QJ60-F1
#
_cell.length_a   1.000
_cell.length_b   1.000
_cell.length_c   1.000
_cell.angle_alpha   90.00
_cell.angle_beta   90.00
_cell.angle_gamma   90.00
#
_symmetry.space_group_name_H-M   'P 1'
#
loop_
_entity.id
_entity.type
_entity.pdbx_description
1 polymer ?
#
loop_
_entity_poly.entity_id
_entity_poly.type
_entity_poly.pdbx_seq_one_letter_code
_entity_poly.pdbx_strand_id
1 'polypeptide(L)'
;MITSREIIPVIWAARFATARIRAGWRSRVIIVASVLLTTVIGAMSPLYTALVAQVGMVQRLDSQPLETVNITSRIGLSSLDANFYEVWGTLDTSVRQSARTSFDSINLDWLNEIDLWSESASMFVVRGDTDIPNLKLHAAYYENWEARVQVIEGEIPPSSPAEVAGAVSSELAARYGFAVGDVITLDQRGWATSRPFNVEITAIIAPLDGHDPFWIAPSPLRLDTAQNSVEANILVSRDSLLSILSNDIPQASSAVGWRFLFNHDALAFGRIPQAVEQVQHFDDALGQLLGAGQGSAPTINTHLPAVLTSYADEINLLNAPFGVLMLQVAALVLFFLLITVTLTQRSERHEVAMLQNRGALDGQIMLLRAFEGVIICVIAALVAPYIARQALIFAAPMLTHTHQVTLELDALPFIYSGVMSVWALGVLIITLRPVLKLPLISAGGSTVRAIRQSWWQRYYLDLLLVVVGSAALFRLLATNSPFAQSLLSGLRADPLLLIAPALLFIALGSITLRLFPSLTDLTARLFAGRRGAEGALATWSVSRDPAHYARLAFLLALAIGIGWFAISFQATLTRSYTDQSRYRVGADVRLFEQDVQPDTISTATLETYAELDSVRAVATGFRIDDLNLSLDGLGVTAGQFLAVDSESFEGTAYWRDDLGRLTLPSSSNLPETGILLPTGTVRLGLRLRLRDSILNRQTGEHTDGVLLISSLFDEFTFFVRVRGGDGTYSQVQLNPFAIEGVEDITDLSRFNLNVNIFAPPAQVEAETSRLQAALEGVSGWVYFAGEIDTGLVSPLTLDTLYWRTNLSNGWSPMAQRELEIAGLMPLDVDDQPLNDDLMEVETWSLTLDNPTLIMTSQFERMPADEGRGWSVVWSQRQERTYYIRYCFVSTCAIYSLGN
;
A
#
# COMPACT_ATOMS: atom_id res chain seq x y z
N MET A 1 14.68 -53.68 21.37
CA MET A 1 14.76 -55.15 21.18
C MET A 1 13.51 -55.60 20.42
N ILE A 2 13.60 -55.71 19.09
CA ILE A 2 12.58 -56.33 18.23
C ILE A 2 13.15 -57.71 17.90
N THR A 3 12.49 -58.79 18.33
CA THR A 3 13.01 -60.15 18.22
C THR A 3 12.92 -60.65 16.78
N SER A 4 13.93 -61.44 16.36
CA SER A 4 14.15 -61.94 14.99
C SER A 4 13.03 -62.80 14.38
N ARG A 5 11.95 -63.08 15.10
CA ARG A 5 10.77 -63.81 14.61
C ARG A 5 9.76 -62.93 13.86
N GLU A 6 9.80 -61.61 14.00
CA GLU A 6 8.86 -60.70 13.32
C GLU A 6 9.39 -60.13 11.98
N ILE A 7 10.69 -60.25 11.70
CA ILE A 7 11.31 -59.67 10.50
C ILE A 7 11.09 -60.54 9.24
N ILE A 8 11.01 -61.87 9.41
CA ILE A 8 10.78 -62.85 8.34
C ILE A 8 9.41 -62.66 7.63
N PRO A 9 8.28 -62.45 8.34
CA PRO A 9 6.99 -62.23 7.68
C PRO A 9 6.90 -60.90 6.92
N VAL A 10 7.59 -59.84 7.37
CA VAL A 10 7.57 -58.52 6.71
C VAL A 10 8.30 -58.55 5.36
N ILE A 11 9.50 -59.15 5.31
CA ILE A 11 10.26 -59.27 4.06
C ILE A 11 9.54 -60.19 3.06
N TRP A 12 8.92 -61.27 3.54
CA TRP A 12 8.14 -62.17 2.69
C TRP A 12 6.87 -61.49 2.17
N ALA A 13 6.14 -60.76 3.02
CA ALA A 13 4.99 -59.97 2.61
C ALA A 13 5.37 -58.89 1.57
N ALA A 14 6.51 -58.22 1.73
CA ALA A 14 7.00 -57.23 0.77
C ALA A 14 7.38 -57.84 -0.60
N ARG A 15 8.10 -58.98 -0.61
CA ARG A 15 8.44 -59.69 -1.85
C ARG A 15 7.21 -60.27 -2.56
N PHE A 16 6.24 -60.76 -1.79
CA PHE A 16 4.99 -61.29 -2.35
C PHE A 16 4.09 -60.17 -2.89
N ALA A 17 3.97 -59.06 -2.17
CA ALA A 17 3.24 -57.86 -2.62
C ALA A 17 3.81 -57.32 -3.93
N THR A 18 5.14 -57.18 -4.04
CA THR A 18 5.80 -56.69 -5.26
C THR A 18 5.63 -57.63 -6.45
N ALA A 19 5.71 -58.95 -6.25
CA ALA A 19 5.43 -59.92 -7.30
C ALA A 19 3.97 -59.88 -7.77
N ARG A 20 3.02 -59.69 -6.85
CA ARG A 20 1.59 -59.58 -7.16
C ARG A 20 1.24 -58.27 -7.89
N ILE A 21 1.87 -57.15 -7.52
CA ILE A 21 1.73 -55.88 -8.23
C ILE A 21 2.10 -56.04 -9.71
N ARG A 22 3.13 -56.83 -10.04
CA ARG A 22 3.51 -57.13 -11.43
C ARG A 22 2.50 -58.04 -12.14
N ALA A 23 1.95 -59.04 -11.47
CA ALA A 23 1.03 -60.01 -12.08
C ALA A 23 -0.38 -59.45 -12.37
N GLY A 24 -0.88 -58.54 -11.52
CA GLY A 24 -2.21 -57.93 -11.62
C GLY A 24 -2.21 -56.47 -12.07
N TRP A 25 -1.27 -56.06 -12.94
CA TRP A 25 -0.96 -54.64 -13.16
C TRP A 25 -2.17 -53.77 -13.58
N ARG A 26 -3.13 -54.30 -14.35
CA ARG A 26 -4.28 -53.52 -14.86
C ARG A 26 -5.18 -52.96 -13.76
N SER A 27 -5.58 -53.78 -12.78
CA SER A 27 -6.42 -53.32 -11.66
C SER A 27 -5.63 -52.48 -10.67
N ARG A 28 -4.33 -52.76 -10.52
CA ARG A 28 -3.43 -52.00 -9.62
C ARG A 28 -3.12 -50.61 -10.13
N VAL A 29 -2.96 -50.42 -11.44
CA VAL A 29 -2.78 -49.09 -12.04
C VAL A 29 -3.97 -48.18 -11.70
N ILE A 30 -5.20 -48.70 -11.71
CA ILE A 30 -6.40 -47.91 -11.35
C ILE A 30 -6.35 -47.45 -9.89
N ILE A 31 -5.97 -48.34 -8.97
CA ILE A 31 -5.82 -47.99 -7.55
C ILE A 31 -4.70 -46.98 -7.34
N VAL A 32 -3.53 -47.20 -7.95
CA VAL A 32 -2.38 -46.30 -7.85
C VAL A 32 -2.74 -44.93 -8.41
N ALA A 33 -3.36 -44.86 -9.59
CA ALA A 33 -3.79 -43.61 -10.22
C ALA A 33 -4.82 -42.86 -9.34
N SER A 34 -5.78 -43.58 -8.74
CA SER A 34 -6.79 -42.96 -7.88
C SER A 34 -6.19 -42.42 -6.57
N VAL A 35 -5.29 -43.18 -5.94
CA VAL A 35 -4.58 -42.75 -4.73
C VAL A 35 -3.68 -41.55 -5.04
N LEU A 36 -2.93 -41.62 -6.15
CA LEU A 36 -2.06 -40.53 -6.59
C LEU A 36 -2.86 -39.27 -6.94
N LEU A 37 -4.00 -39.39 -7.62
CA LEU A 37 -4.90 -38.26 -7.87
C LEU A 37 -5.39 -37.63 -6.55
N THR A 38 -5.73 -38.46 -5.56
CA THR A 38 -6.19 -38.00 -4.23
C THR A 38 -5.09 -37.26 -3.48
N THR A 39 -3.85 -37.76 -3.50
CA THR A 39 -2.73 -37.10 -2.84
C THR A 39 -2.24 -35.87 -3.59
N VAL A 40 -2.27 -35.87 -4.92
CA VAL A 40 -1.95 -34.69 -5.76
C VAL A 40 -2.92 -33.57 -5.47
N ILE A 41 -4.23 -33.84 -5.44
CA ILE A 41 -5.23 -32.81 -5.13
C ILE A 41 -5.08 -32.32 -3.68
N GLY A 42 -4.72 -33.20 -2.75
CA GLY A 42 -4.32 -32.82 -1.41
C GLY A 42 -3.17 -31.81 -1.39
N ALA A 43 -2.09 -32.11 -2.11
CA ALA A 43 -0.92 -31.22 -2.22
C ALA A 43 -1.23 -29.92 -2.98
N MET A 44 -2.16 -29.96 -3.94
CA MET A 44 -2.59 -28.77 -4.68
C MET A 44 -3.32 -27.77 -3.79
N SER A 45 -3.95 -28.18 -2.68
CA SER A 45 -4.68 -27.26 -1.81
C SER A 45 -3.81 -26.09 -1.32
N PRO A 46 -2.69 -26.31 -0.58
CA PRO A 46 -1.81 -25.22 -0.16
C PRO A 46 -1.01 -24.59 -1.31
N LEU A 47 -0.71 -25.34 -2.38
CA LEU A 47 0.02 -24.80 -3.53
C LEU A 47 -0.83 -23.86 -4.39
N TYR A 48 -2.14 -24.13 -4.50
CA TYR A 48 -3.07 -23.28 -5.26
C TYR A 48 -3.26 -21.94 -4.55
N THR A 49 -3.44 -21.95 -3.22
CA THR A 49 -3.52 -20.69 -2.45
C THR A 49 -2.21 -19.90 -2.56
N ALA A 50 -1.06 -20.57 -2.48
CA ALA A 50 0.24 -19.93 -2.68
C ALA A 50 0.40 -19.37 -4.11
N LEU A 51 -0.09 -20.06 -5.13
CA LEU A 51 -0.08 -19.60 -6.52
C LEU A 51 -0.92 -18.33 -6.69
N VAL A 52 -2.16 -18.34 -6.20
CA VAL A 52 -3.05 -17.18 -6.28
C VAL A 52 -2.44 -16.00 -5.53
N ALA A 53 -1.89 -16.25 -4.34
CA ALA A 53 -1.22 -15.22 -3.55
C ALA A 53 0.02 -14.68 -4.27
N GLN A 54 0.84 -15.53 -4.88
CA GLN A 54 2.03 -15.14 -5.64
C GLN A 54 1.66 -14.25 -6.84
N VAL A 55 0.73 -14.70 -7.68
CA VAL A 55 0.32 -13.95 -8.88
C VAL A 55 -0.31 -12.61 -8.48
N GLY A 56 -1.20 -12.62 -7.50
CA GLY A 56 -1.82 -11.38 -7.03
C GLY A 56 -0.82 -10.42 -6.39
N MET A 57 0.26 -10.93 -5.77
CA MET A 57 1.31 -10.10 -5.16
C MET A 57 2.06 -9.34 -6.24
N VAL A 58 2.54 -10.04 -7.28
CA VAL A 58 3.26 -9.43 -8.40
C VAL A 58 2.39 -8.36 -9.06
N GLN A 59 1.15 -8.70 -9.41
CA GLN A 59 0.20 -7.74 -10.00
C GLN A 59 -0.08 -6.54 -9.09
N ARG A 60 -0.16 -6.77 -7.76
CA ARG A 60 -0.37 -5.70 -6.79
C ARG A 60 0.82 -4.77 -6.74
N LEU A 61 2.05 -5.30 -6.67
CA LEU A 61 3.28 -4.52 -6.65
C LEU A 61 3.47 -3.74 -7.96
N ASP A 62 3.22 -4.36 -9.12
CA ASP A 62 3.31 -3.70 -10.43
C ASP A 62 2.27 -2.57 -10.60
N SER A 63 1.15 -2.64 -9.88
CA SER A 63 0.11 -1.60 -9.90
C SER A 63 0.36 -0.42 -8.97
N GLN A 64 1.34 -0.51 -8.07
CA GLN A 64 1.66 0.57 -7.14
C GLN A 64 2.64 1.59 -7.77
N PRO A 65 2.65 2.86 -7.31
CA PRO A 65 3.67 3.81 -7.70
C PRO A 65 5.08 3.30 -7.38
N LEU A 66 6.05 3.53 -8.27
CA LEU A 66 7.42 3.02 -8.15
C LEU A 66 8.10 3.37 -6.81
N GLU A 67 7.80 4.56 -6.27
CA GLU A 67 8.29 5.09 -4.99
C GLU A 67 7.87 4.25 -3.78
N THR A 68 6.73 3.55 -3.90
CA THR A 68 6.18 2.77 -2.79
C THR A 68 6.72 1.34 -2.75
N VAL A 69 7.13 0.79 -3.90
CA VAL A 69 7.58 -0.60 -4.04
C VAL A 69 9.10 -0.75 -4.14
N ASN A 70 9.81 0.36 -4.30
CA ASN A 70 11.27 0.41 -4.26
C ASN A 70 11.76 1.15 -3.02
N ILE A 71 13.08 1.12 -2.80
CA ILE A 71 13.71 1.93 -1.73
C ILE A 71 14.51 3.02 -2.42
N THR A 72 14.32 4.25 -1.98
CA THR A 72 15.17 5.38 -2.39
C THR A 72 15.83 5.97 -1.15
N SER A 73 17.10 6.29 -1.25
CA SER A 73 17.83 7.02 -0.21
C SER A 73 18.60 8.18 -0.81
N ARG A 74 18.75 9.25 -0.02
CA ARG A 74 19.60 10.38 -0.35
C ARG A 74 20.28 10.98 0.88
N ILE A 75 21.44 11.56 0.67
CA ILE A 75 22.20 12.34 1.64
C ILE A 75 22.73 13.61 0.97
N GLY A 76 22.78 14.72 1.71
CA GLY A 76 23.44 15.94 1.26
C GLY A 76 24.93 15.90 1.58
N LEU A 77 25.79 16.05 0.58
CA LEU A 77 27.25 16.11 0.72
C LEU A 77 27.81 17.39 0.08
N SER A 78 28.71 18.06 0.80
CA SER A 78 29.48 19.20 0.29
C SER A 78 30.94 18.81 0.06
N SER A 79 31.65 19.49 -0.85
CA SER A 79 33.06 19.17 -1.15
C SER A 79 34.04 19.76 -0.12
N LEU A 80 33.56 20.61 0.79
CA LEU A 80 34.39 21.19 1.86
C LEU A 80 34.64 20.23 3.01
N ASP A 81 33.71 19.30 3.25
CA ASP A 81 33.75 18.42 4.42
C ASP A 81 34.70 17.22 4.21
N ALA A 82 34.99 16.85 2.96
CA ALA A 82 35.93 15.79 2.59
C ALA A 82 36.27 15.81 1.08
N ASN A 83 37.26 15.00 0.67
CA ASN A 83 37.48 14.70 -0.75
C ASN A 83 36.26 13.95 -1.31
N PHE A 84 35.38 14.69 -2.00
CA PHE A 84 34.10 14.20 -2.48
C PHE A 84 34.24 12.90 -3.28
N TYR A 85 35.29 12.77 -4.10
CA TYR A 85 35.56 11.57 -4.89
C TYR A 85 35.75 10.31 -4.02
N GLU A 86 36.51 10.44 -2.94
CA GLU A 86 36.85 9.32 -2.04
C GLU A 86 35.65 8.94 -1.17
N VAL A 87 34.95 9.94 -0.62
CA VAL A 87 33.74 9.71 0.18
C VAL A 87 32.65 9.09 -0.68
N TRP A 88 32.43 9.60 -1.89
CA TRP A 88 31.45 9.04 -2.83
C TRP A 88 31.69 7.55 -3.11
N GLY A 89 32.94 7.19 -3.46
CA GLY A 89 33.27 5.81 -3.80
C GLY A 89 33.21 4.84 -2.61
N THR A 90 33.66 5.29 -1.43
CA THR A 90 33.62 4.47 -0.20
C THR A 90 32.19 4.27 0.30
N LEU A 91 31.35 5.30 0.22
CA LEU A 91 29.94 5.26 0.58
C LEU A 91 29.17 4.33 -0.37
N ASP A 92 29.35 4.47 -1.69
CA ASP A 92 28.72 3.60 -2.69
C ASP A 92 29.08 2.11 -2.47
N THR A 93 30.35 1.82 -2.24
CA THR A 93 30.80 0.44 -1.97
C THR A 93 30.14 -0.11 -0.69
N SER A 94 30.06 0.70 0.36
CA SER A 94 29.49 0.29 1.65
C SER A 94 27.98 0.08 1.56
N VAL A 95 27.27 0.97 0.86
CA VAL A 95 25.82 0.88 0.63
C VAL A 95 25.48 -0.36 -0.21
N ARG A 96 26.19 -0.59 -1.33
CA ARG A 96 25.99 -1.79 -2.15
C ARG A 96 26.27 -3.07 -1.39
N GLN A 97 27.34 -3.09 -0.58
CA GLN A 97 27.66 -4.25 0.26
C GLN A 97 26.58 -4.51 1.32
N SER A 98 26.08 -3.45 1.97
CA SER A 98 24.98 -3.55 2.93
C SER A 98 23.71 -4.11 2.27
N ALA A 99 23.32 -3.55 1.13
CA ALA A 99 22.13 -3.99 0.38
C ALA A 99 22.22 -5.45 -0.06
N ARG A 100 23.36 -5.86 -0.65
CA ARG A 100 23.60 -7.25 -1.05
C ARG A 100 23.57 -8.19 0.16
N THR A 101 24.19 -7.81 1.27
CA THR A 101 24.20 -8.64 2.49
C THR A 101 22.78 -8.86 3.04
N SER A 102 21.92 -7.83 3.01
CA SER A 102 20.55 -7.92 3.49
C SER A 102 19.66 -8.76 2.56
N PHE A 103 19.69 -8.48 1.25
CA PHE A 103 18.70 -9.01 0.30
C PHE A 103 19.09 -10.32 -0.38
N ASP A 104 20.38 -10.61 -0.58
CA ASP A 104 20.85 -11.86 -1.20
C ASP A 104 20.50 -13.09 -0.36
N SER A 105 20.26 -12.91 0.95
CA SER A 105 19.81 -13.96 1.86
C SER A 105 18.41 -14.51 1.53
N ILE A 106 17.56 -13.69 0.90
CA ILE A 106 16.21 -14.06 0.47
C ILE A 106 16.30 -14.66 -0.94
N ASN A 107 16.71 -13.87 -1.92
CA ASN A 107 16.91 -14.33 -3.28
C ASN A 107 17.90 -13.39 -3.97
N LEU A 108 18.90 -13.97 -4.64
CA LEU A 108 19.92 -13.23 -5.38
C LEU A 108 19.32 -12.32 -6.47
N ASP A 109 18.16 -12.70 -7.00
CA ASP A 109 17.49 -11.99 -8.08
C ASP A 109 16.41 -11.01 -7.57
N TRP A 110 16.15 -10.92 -6.26
CA TRP A 110 15.11 -10.02 -5.73
C TRP A 110 15.53 -8.56 -5.82
N LEU A 111 16.74 -8.22 -5.39
CA LEU A 111 17.35 -6.92 -5.65
C LEU A 111 17.97 -6.96 -7.05
N ASN A 112 17.23 -6.42 -8.02
CA ASN A 112 17.59 -6.48 -9.43
C ASN A 112 18.75 -5.53 -9.75
N GLU A 113 18.57 -4.26 -9.39
CA GLU A 113 19.45 -3.17 -9.78
C GLU A 113 19.62 -2.19 -8.63
N ILE A 114 20.83 -1.61 -8.52
CA ILE A 114 21.14 -0.55 -7.57
C ILE A 114 21.72 0.60 -8.38
N ASP A 115 20.96 1.68 -8.51
CA ASP A 115 21.38 2.85 -9.27
C ASP A 115 21.87 3.93 -8.33
N LEU A 116 23.11 4.34 -8.55
CA LEU A 116 23.70 5.49 -7.91
C LEU A 116 23.35 6.76 -8.70
N TRP A 117 23.01 7.83 -8.00
CA TRP A 117 22.73 9.12 -8.61
C TRP A 117 23.23 10.29 -7.79
N SER A 118 23.44 11.41 -8.48
CA SER A 118 23.92 12.66 -7.92
C SER A 118 23.24 13.84 -8.58
N GLU A 119 22.85 14.83 -7.78
CA GLU A 119 22.36 16.11 -8.27
C GLU A 119 23.05 17.24 -7.53
N SER A 120 23.52 18.25 -8.27
CA SER A 120 24.00 19.49 -7.68
C SER A 120 22.86 20.24 -6.97
N ALA A 121 23.21 21.26 -6.19
CA ALA A 121 22.25 22.30 -5.84
C ALA A 121 21.65 22.93 -7.11
N SER A 122 20.44 23.49 -7.00
CA SER A 122 19.80 24.20 -8.10
C SER A 122 20.58 25.46 -8.47
N MET A 123 20.73 25.69 -9.78
CA MET A 123 21.50 26.81 -10.34
C MET A 123 20.65 27.62 -11.30
N PHE A 124 20.87 28.93 -11.32
CA PHE A 124 20.24 29.81 -12.29
C PHE A 124 20.83 29.59 -13.68
N VAL A 125 19.99 29.71 -14.71
CA VAL A 125 20.40 29.53 -16.09
C VAL A 125 20.52 30.89 -16.77
N VAL A 126 21.70 31.19 -17.31
CA VAL A 126 21.98 32.42 -18.07
C VAL A 126 22.27 32.07 -19.52
N ARG A 127 21.62 32.75 -20.46
CA ARG A 127 21.86 32.63 -21.91
C ARG A 127 22.18 34.02 -22.47
N GLY A 128 23.38 34.21 -23.03
CA GLY A 128 23.78 35.46 -23.68
C GLY A 128 23.65 36.71 -22.79
N ASP A 129 24.09 36.62 -21.53
CA ASP A 129 24.01 37.65 -20.48
C ASP A 129 22.61 37.94 -19.89
N THR A 130 21.60 37.13 -20.23
CA THR A 130 20.25 37.23 -19.67
C THR A 130 19.84 35.99 -18.89
N ASP A 131 19.29 36.18 -17.70
CA ASP A 131 18.70 35.11 -16.90
C ASP A 131 17.46 34.56 -17.63
N ILE A 132 17.35 33.24 -17.74
CA ILE A 132 16.11 32.59 -18.16
C ILE A 132 15.17 32.64 -16.95
N PRO A 133 14.07 33.40 -17.01
CA PRO A 133 13.18 33.55 -15.86
C PRO A 133 12.56 32.20 -15.50
N ASN A 134 12.42 31.96 -14.20
CA ASN A 134 11.71 30.81 -13.66
C ASN A 134 12.30 29.46 -14.09
N LEU A 135 13.58 29.38 -14.43
CA LEU A 135 14.28 28.12 -14.72
C LEU A 135 15.49 27.96 -13.81
N LYS A 136 15.55 26.82 -13.13
CA LYS A 136 16.73 26.35 -12.42
C LYS A 136 17.11 24.97 -12.91
N LEU A 137 18.41 24.75 -13.08
CA LEU A 137 18.95 23.47 -13.50
C LEU A 137 19.84 22.86 -12.43
N HIS A 138 19.78 21.53 -12.34
CA HIS A 138 20.73 20.73 -11.59
C HIS A 138 21.65 20.03 -12.59
N ALA A 139 22.96 20.14 -12.38
CA ALA A 139 23.89 19.22 -13.01
C ALA A 139 23.68 17.85 -12.34
N ALA A 140 23.25 16.86 -13.13
CA ALA A 140 22.84 15.57 -12.61
C ALA A 140 23.56 14.43 -13.31
N TYR A 141 23.90 13.40 -12.55
CA TYR A 141 24.41 12.14 -13.07
C TYR A 141 23.61 11.00 -12.47
N TYR A 142 23.17 10.10 -13.35
CA TYR A 142 22.46 8.88 -12.99
C TYR A 142 23.24 7.71 -13.58
N GLU A 143 23.47 6.64 -12.83
CA GLU A 143 24.20 5.50 -13.36
C GLU A 143 23.48 4.86 -14.56
N ASN A 144 24.22 4.59 -15.65
CA ASN A 144 23.72 3.94 -16.88
C ASN A 144 22.56 4.64 -17.61
N TRP A 145 22.31 5.93 -17.35
CA TRP A 145 21.22 6.68 -17.99
C TRP A 145 21.32 6.68 -19.52
N GLU A 146 22.53 6.59 -20.08
CA GLU A 146 22.82 6.59 -21.51
C GLU A 146 22.15 5.42 -22.24
N ALA A 147 21.97 4.28 -21.56
CA ALA A 147 21.34 3.08 -22.13
C ALA A 147 19.81 3.10 -22.03
N ARG A 148 19.24 4.03 -21.25
CA ARG A 148 17.79 4.12 -20.95
C ARG A 148 17.09 5.23 -21.75
N VAL A 149 17.83 5.99 -22.54
CA VAL A 149 17.33 7.14 -23.30
C VAL A 149 17.41 6.92 -24.80
N GLN A 150 16.44 7.47 -25.52
CA GLN A 150 16.52 7.67 -26.95
C GLN A 150 17.01 9.09 -27.23
N VAL A 151 18.10 9.21 -28.00
CA VAL A 151 18.58 10.51 -28.50
C VAL A 151 17.69 10.93 -29.66
N ILE A 152 17.04 12.09 -29.53
CA ILE A 152 16.21 12.70 -30.57
C ILE A 152 17.09 13.52 -31.51
N GLU A 153 18.01 14.31 -30.93
CA GLU A 153 18.91 15.20 -31.65
C GLU A 153 20.26 15.26 -30.92
N GLY A 154 21.36 15.34 -31.67
CA GLY A 154 22.72 15.46 -31.13
C GLY A 154 23.41 14.13 -30.78
N GLU A 155 24.41 14.21 -29.91
CA GLU A 155 25.23 13.07 -29.45
C GLU A 155 25.34 13.10 -27.91
N ILE A 156 25.39 11.91 -27.28
CA ILE A 156 25.48 11.79 -25.82
C ILE A 156 26.76 12.51 -25.32
N PRO A 157 26.68 13.24 -24.19
CA PRO A 157 27.82 13.98 -23.64
C PRO A 157 29.08 13.12 -23.50
N PRO A 158 30.24 13.56 -24.03
CA PRO A 158 31.49 12.83 -23.85
C PRO A 158 31.93 12.81 -22.38
N SER A 159 32.62 11.75 -21.97
CA SER A 159 33.20 11.59 -20.62
C SER A 159 34.48 12.43 -20.43
N SER A 160 34.45 13.72 -20.79
CA SER A 160 35.59 14.63 -20.68
C SER A 160 35.29 15.76 -19.69
N PRO A 161 36.19 16.05 -18.73
CA PRO A 161 36.03 17.18 -17.82
C PRO A 161 36.48 18.52 -18.41
N ALA A 162 37.08 18.54 -19.62
CA ALA A 162 37.66 19.76 -20.19
C ALA A 162 36.60 20.75 -20.71
N GLU A 163 35.47 20.23 -21.20
CA GLU A 163 34.31 21.00 -21.65
C GLU A 163 33.07 20.31 -21.09
N VAL A 164 32.28 21.02 -20.28
CA VAL A 164 31.07 20.45 -19.67
C VAL A 164 29.99 20.36 -20.74
N ALA A 165 29.76 19.15 -21.21
CA ALA A 165 28.66 18.82 -22.10
C ALA A 165 27.48 18.25 -21.31
N GLY A 166 26.26 18.64 -21.68
CA GLY A 166 25.03 18.18 -21.04
C GLY A 166 23.95 17.74 -22.03
N ALA A 167 23.07 16.85 -21.59
CA ALA A 167 21.88 16.43 -22.30
C ALA A 167 20.62 16.91 -21.56
N VAL A 168 19.61 17.34 -22.31
CA VAL A 168 18.35 17.89 -21.77
C VAL A 168 17.15 17.11 -22.27
N SER A 169 16.08 17.02 -21.47
CA SER A 169 14.84 16.36 -21.90
C SER A 169 14.20 17.11 -23.07
N SER A 170 13.54 16.38 -23.96
CA SER A 170 12.78 16.96 -25.06
C SER A 170 11.69 17.94 -24.61
N GLU A 171 11.08 17.69 -23.45
CA GLU A 171 10.10 18.59 -22.86
C GLU A 171 10.73 19.91 -22.39
N LEU A 172 11.89 19.83 -21.72
CA LEU A 172 12.64 21.02 -21.30
C LEU A 172 13.11 21.84 -22.51
N ALA A 173 13.62 21.16 -23.54
CA ALA A 173 14.06 21.79 -24.77
C ALA A 173 12.91 22.50 -25.51
N ALA A 174 11.74 21.85 -25.61
CA ALA A 174 10.55 22.44 -26.21
C ALA A 174 10.02 23.64 -25.41
N ARG A 175 10.03 23.57 -24.08
CA ARG A 175 9.49 24.62 -23.20
C ARG A 175 10.32 25.91 -23.21
N TYR A 176 11.65 25.80 -23.23
CA TYR A 176 12.57 26.94 -23.15
C TYR A 176 13.36 27.21 -24.44
N GLY A 177 13.03 26.52 -25.53
CA GLY A 177 13.68 26.69 -26.83
C GLY A 177 15.19 26.45 -26.77
N PHE A 178 15.60 25.35 -26.14
CA PHE A 178 17.00 24.88 -26.20
C PHE A 178 17.22 24.06 -27.46
N ALA A 179 18.34 24.29 -28.15
CA ALA A 179 18.80 23.51 -29.29
C ALA A 179 20.17 22.88 -29.03
N VAL A 180 20.50 21.83 -29.79
CA VAL A 180 21.85 21.25 -29.75
C VAL A 180 22.87 22.28 -30.26
N GLY A 181 23.96 22.45 -29.51
CA GLY A 181 25.00 23.48 -29.72
C GLY A 181 24.76 24.78 -28.94
N ASP A 182 23.64 24.91 -28.23
CA ASP A 182 23.44 26.05 -27.32
C ASP A 182 24.40 25.97 -26.13
N VAL A 183 25.03 27.10 -25.79
CA VAL A 183 25.85 27.24 -24.58
C VAL A 183 25.07 28.03 -23.55
N ILE A 184 24.84 27.41 -22.39
CA ILE A 184 24.20 28.02 -21.23
C ILE A 184 25.21 28.17 -20.10
N THR A 185 25.09 29.22 -19.30
CA THR A 185 25.90 29.38 -18.09
C THR A 185 25.05 29.00 -16.88
N LEU A 186 25.57 28.11 -16.05
CA LEU A 186 24.97 27.73 -14.77
C LEU A 186 25.64 28.53 -13.66
N ASP A 187 24.83 29.30 -12.92
CA ASP A 187 25.28 30.20 -11.86
C ASP A 187 24.63 29.83 -10.53
N GLN A 188 25.46 29.40 -9.56
CA GLN A 188 25.01 29.15 -8.21
C GLN A 188 25.22 30.40 -7.34
N ARG A 189 24.12 31.13 -7.14
CA ARG A 189 24.11 32.36 -6.34
C ARG A 189 24.06 32.04 -4.84
N GLY A 190 24.64 32.92 -4.03
CA GLY A 190 24.57 32.87 -2.56
C GLY A 190 25.81 32.32 -1.85
N TRP A 191 26.82 31.83 -2.57
CA TRP A 191 28.07 31.30 -1.99
C TRP A 191 29.29 31.99 -2.59
N ALA A 192 30.18 32.52 -1.74
CA ALA A 192 31.34 33.30 -2.18
C ALA A 192 32.40 32.49 -2.94
N THR A 193 32.40 31.16 -2.79
CA THR A 193 33.31 30.26 -3.49
C THR A 193 32.74 29.73 -4.81
N SER A 194 31.45 29.90 -5.06
CA SER A 194 30.81 29.38 -6.26
C SER A 194 31.17 30.24 -7.48
N ARG A 195 31.49 29.58 -8.59
CA ARG A 195 31.87 30.23 -9.87
C ARG A 195 30.90 29.78 -10.95
N PRO A 196 30.39 30.71 -11.77
CA PRO A 196 29.56 30.35 -12.92
C PRO A 196 30.41 29.59 -13.95
N PHE A 197 29.83 28.56 -14.56
CA PHE A 197 30.48 27.73 -15.56
C PHE A 197 29.55 27.49 -16.76
N ASN A 198 30.14 27.25 -17.93
CA ASN A 198 29.41 27.05 -19.16
C ASN A 198 29.15 25.57 -19.42
N VAL A 199 27.94 25.25 -19.87
CA VAL A 199 27.52 23.92 -20.29
C VAL A 199 27.01 24.00 -21.73
N GLU A 200 27.57 23.17 -22.61
CA GLU A 200 27.09 23.00 -23.98
C GLU A 200 26.02 21.90 -24.04
N ILE A 201 24.87 22.21 -24.64
CA ILE A 201 23.80 21.24 -24.87
C ILE A 201 24.17 20.39 -26.09
N THR A 202 24.53 19.13 -25.85
CA THR A 202 25.03 18.22 -26.90
C THR A 202 23.98 17.22 -27.37
N ALA A 203 22.96 16.95 -26.56
CA ALA A 203 21.85 16.07 -26.92
C ALA A 203 20.50 16.52 -26.35
N ILE A 204 19.45 16.26 -27.13
CA ILE A 204 18.05 16.29 -26.69
C ILE A 204 17.56 14.84 -26.59
N ILE A 205 17.05 14.45 -25.43
CA ILE A 205 16.76 13.05 -25.09
C ILE A 205 15.31 12.85 -24.64
N ALA A 206 14.81 11.63 -24.84
CA ALA A 206 13.52 11.15 -24.37
C ALA A 206 13.67 9.74 -23.75
N PRO A 207 12.76 9.32 -22.86
CA PRO A 207 12.81 7.97 -22.30
C PRO A 207 12.64 6.92 -23.41
N LEU A 208 13.47 5.87 -23.40
CA LEU A 208 13.35 4.75 -24.34
C LEU A 208 12.11 3.89 -24.04
N ASP A 209 11.87 3.63 -22.75
CA ASP A 209 10.65 3.03 -22.22
C ASP A 209 10.16 3.85 -21.03
N GLY A 210 8.95 4.42 -21.14
CA GLY A 210 8.37 5.25 -20.08
C GLY A 210 7.92 4.46 -18.84
N HIS A 211 7.87 3.12 -18.91
CA HIS A 211 7.51 2.26 -17.78
C HIS A 211 8.74 1.69 -17.05
N ASP A 212 9.95 2.05 -17.47
CA ASP A 212 11.17 1.59 -16.80
C ASP A 212 11.20 2.10 -15.34
N PRO A 213 11.40 1.22 -14.33
CA PRO A 213 11.54 1.62 -12.93
C PRO A 213 12.65 2.66 -12.67
N PHE A 214 13.60 2.80 -13.59
CA PHE A 214 14.63 3.83 -13.59
C PHE A 214 14.08 5.26 -13.43
N TRP A 215 12.86 5.55 -13.89
CA TRP A 215 12.23 6.88 -13.84
C TRP A 215 11.59 7.24 -12.49
N ILE A 216 11.82 6.45 -11.44
CA ILE A 216 11.39 6.75 -10.07
C ILE A 216 11.84 8.15 -9.59
N ALA A 217 11.02 8.80 -8.78
CA ALA A 217 11.31 10.15 -8.27
C ALA A 217 12.57 10.18 -7.37
N PRO A 218 13.41 11.23 -7.45
CA PRO A 218 13.32 12.35 -8.41
C PRO A 218 13.69 11.92 -9.85
N SER A 219 12.82 12.10 -10.84
CA SER A 219 13.11 11.57 -12.18
C SER A 219 14.37 12.20 -12.80
N PRO A 220 15.25 11.44 -13.48
CA PRO A 220 16.38 11.99 -14.23
C PRO A 220 15.98 13.01 -15.28
N LEU A 221 14.75 12.91 -15.82
CA LEU A 221 14.18 13.84 -16.79
C LEU A 221 13.09 14.73 -16.16
N ARG A 222 13.17 14.99 -14.85
CA ARG A 222 12.18 15.79 -14.12
C ARG A 222 12.03 17.19 -14.70
N LEU A 223 10.84 17.72 -14.49
CA LEU A 223 10.45 19.07 -14.84
C LEU A 223 9.48 19.56 -13.77
N ASP A 224 10.02 19.74 -12.58
CA ASP A 224 9.26 20.00 -11.35
C ASP A 224 8.94 21.49 -11.25
N THR A 225 7.67 21.84 -11.05
CA THR A 225 7.23 23.23 -10.87
C THR A 225 7.10 23.54 -9.37
N ALA A 226 8.04 24.31 -8.81
CA ALA A 226 8.07 24.68 -7.38
C ALA A 226 8.46 26.16 -7.16
N GLN A 227 7.72 26.87 -6.29
CA GLN A 227 7.92 28.28 -5.89
C GLN A 227 8.39 29.27 -7.01
N ASN A 228 7.55 29.55 -8.01
CA ASN A 228 7.76 30.34 -9.22
C ASN A 228 8.97 29.93 -10.08
N SER A 229 9.47 28.70 -9.92
CA SER A 229 10.57 28.16 -10.71
C SER A 229 10.29 26.74 -11.21
N VAL A 230 10.71 26.46 -12.44
CA VAL A 230 10.86 25.11 -12.98
C VAL A 230 12.23 24.61 -12.57
N GLU A 231 12.28 23.52 -11.82
CA GLU A 231 13.51 22.79 -11.53
C GLU A 231 13.60 21.59 -12.46
N ALA A 232 14.68 21.54 -13.24
CA ALA A 232 14.93 20.45 -14.17
C ALA A 232 16.38 19.97 -14.10
N ASN A 233 16.65 18.81 -14.67
CA ASN A 233 17.98 18.22 -14.70
C ASN A 233 18.64 18.43 -16.07
N ILE A 234 19.93 18.74 -16.04
CA ILE A 234 20.83 18.60 -17.18
C ILE A 234 21.76 17.42 -16.91
N LEU A 235 21.64 16.37 -17.71
CA LEU A 235 22.40 15.13 -17.52
C LEU A 235 23.81 15.32 -18.05
N VAL A 236 24.81 15.13 -17.19
CA VAL A 236 26.22 15.28 -17.50
C VAL A 236 26.98 13.98 -17.21
N SER A 237 28.19 13.85 -17.75
CA SER A 237 29.04 12.70 -17.41
C SER A 237 29.46 12.71 -15.93
N ARG A 238 29.78 11.54 -15.37
CA ARG A 238 30.25 11.40 -13.98
C ARG A 238 31.46 12.31 -13.69
N ASP A 239 32.42 12.33 -14.61
CA ASP A 239 33.66 13.10 -14.46
C ASP A 239 33.40 14.61 -14.54
N SER A 240 32.50 15.03 -15.44
CA SER A 240 32.06 16.42 -15.53
C SER A 240 31.35 16.86 -14.25
N LEU A 241 30.45 16.05 -13.71
CA LEU A 241 29.78 16.38 -12.44
C LEU A 241 30.78 16.50 -11.27
N LEU A 242 31.71 15.56 -11.15
CA LEU A 242 32.73 15.61 -10.11
C LEU A 242 33.61 16.86 -10.22
N SER A 243 33.94 17.29 -11.44
CA SER A 243 34.67 18.55 -11.66
C SER A 243 33.86 19.77 -11.25
N ILE A 244 32.57 19.84 -11.57
CA ILE A 244 31.66 20.93 -11.19
C ILE A 244 31.57 21.03 -9.66
N LEU A 245 31.32 19.90 -9.00
CA LEU A 245 31.16 19.85 -7.54
C LEU A 245 32.45 20.21 -6.79
N SER A 246 33.62 19.88 -7.33
CA SER A 246 34.90 20.12 -6.66
C SER A 246 35.49 21.51 -6.94
N ASN A 247 35.33 22.03 -8.16
CA ASN A 247 36.00 23.24 -8.62
C ASN A 247 35.07 24.45 -8.68
N ASP A 248 33.84 24.27 -9.14
CA ASP A 248 32.94 25.37 -9.47
C ASP A 248 31.95 25.67 -8.33
N ILE A 249 31.45 24.65 -7.62
CA ILE A 249 30.46 24.82 -6.52
C ILE A 249 30.82 24.03 -5.24
N PRO A 250 32.02 24.23 -4.65
CA PRO A 250 32.52 23.39 -3.57
C PRO A 250 31.75 23.49 -2.23
N GLN A 251 31.09 24.63 -2.00
CA GLN A 251 30.28 24.88 -0.80
C GLN A 251 28.84 24.39 -0.92
N ALA A 252 28.40 24.07 -2.14
CA ALA A 252 27.04 23.60 -2.39
C ALA A 252 26.86 22.19 -1.80
N SER A 253 25.77 22.00 -1.05
CA SER A 253 25.32 20.64 -0.75
C SER A 253 24.75 20.02 -2.03
N SER A 254 25.36 18.94 -2.48
CA SER A 254 24.86 18.08 -3.56
C SER A 254 24.11 16.90 -2.98
N ALA A 255 23.01 16.52 -3.62
CA ALA A 255 22.25 15.34 -3.24
C ALA A 255 22.91 14.11 -3.86
N VAL A 256 23.22 13.13 -3.01
CA VAL A 256 23.80 11.84 -3.38
C VAL A 256 22.82 10.77 -2.98
N GLY A 257 22.42 9.90 -3.88
CA GLY A 257 21.41 8.91 -3.56
C GLY A 257 21.58 7.57 -4.24
N TRP A 258 20.84 6.60 -3.70
CA TRP A 258 20.76 5.24 -4.21
C TRP A 258 19.31 4.88 -4.43
N ARG A 259 19.07 4.13 -5.50
CA ARG A 259 17.78 3.49 -5.80
C ARG A 259 17.98 2.00 -5.77
N PHE A 260 17.17 1.31 -5.00
CA PHE A 260 17.17 -0.14 -4.92
C PHE A 260 15.93 -0.63 -5.65
N LEU A 261 16.13 -1.11 -6.87
CA LEU A 261 15.06 -1.56 -7.75
C LEU A 261 14.82 -3.06 -7.54
N PHE A 262 13.60 -3.41 -7.14
CA PHE A 262 13.24 -4.79 -6.82
C PHE A 262 12.55 -5.47 -8.00
N ASN A 263 12.91 -6.73 -8.25
CA ASN A 263 12.18 -7.59 -9.17
C ASN A 263 11.06 -8.31 -8.41
N HIS A 264 9.81 -7.91 -8.67
CA HIS A 264 8.63 -8.44 -8.01
C HIS A 264 8.44 -9.96 -8.25
N ASP A 265 8.82 -10.48 -9.41
CA ASP A 265 8.68 -11.91 -9.76
C ASP A 265 9.59 -12.83 -8.94
N ALA A 266 10.75 -12.30 -8.52
CA ALA A 266 11.77 -13.05 -7.80
C ALA A 266 11.43 -13.25 -6.31
N LEU A 267 10.53 -12.44 -5.75
CA LEU A 267 10.08 -12.60 -4.37
C LEU A 267 9.00 -13.67 -4.27
N ALA A 268 9.23 -14.73 -3.50
CA ALA A 268 8.19 -15.70 -3.18
C ALA A 268 7.29 -15.18 -2.05
N PHE A 269 5.97 -15.31 -2.21
CA PHE A 269 4.96 -14.87 -1.24
C PHE A 269 5.20 -15.46 0.17
N GLY A 270 5.66 -16.71 0.25
CA GLY A 270 5.98 -17.37 1.52
C GLY A 270 7.11 -16.68 2.31
N ARG A 271 7.89 -15.81 1.67
CA ARG A 271 9.02 -15.08 2.29
C ARG A 271 8.70 -13.63 2.63
N ILE A 272 7.45 -13.18 2.48
CA ILE A 272 7.03 -11.81 2.86
C ILE A 272 7.47 -11.44 4.29
N PRO A 273 7.27 -12.27 5.34
CA PRO A 273 7.67 -11.89 6.69
C PRO A 273 9.18 -11.61 6.79
N GLN A 274 9.99 -12.42 6.12
CA GLN A 274 11.44 -12.24 6.06
C GLN A 274 11.81 -10.99 5.24
N ALA A 275 11.13 -10.76 4.12
CA ALA A 275 11.33 -9.57 3.29
C ALA A 275 11.03 -8.28 4.04
N VAL A 276 9.92 -8.23 4.78
CA VAL A 276 9.53 -7.10 5.63
C VAL A 276 10.59 -6.82 6.70
N GLU A 277 11.01 -7.86 7.42
CA GLU A 277 12.05 -7.75 8.45
C GLU A 277 13.39 -7.27 7.86
N GLN A 278 13.81 -7.83 6.71
CA GLN A 278 15.06 -7.43 6.06
C GLN A 278 15.02 -6.00 5.52
N VAL A 279 13.88 -5.55 4.97
CA VAL A 279 13.74 -4.14 4.54
C VAL A 279 13.81 -3.20 5.74
N GLN A 280 13.16 -3.52 6.86
CA GLN A 280 13.23 -2.72 8.09
C GLN A 280 14.64 -2.67 8.67
N HIS A 281 15.32 -3.82 8.78
CA HIS A 281 16.71 -3.86 9.25
C HIS A 281 17.65 -3.14 8.28
N PHE A 282 17.41 -3.22 6.98
CA PHE A 282 18.19 -2.49 5.99
C PHE A 282 17.97 -0.98 6.09
N ASP A 283 16.74 -0.53 6.31
CA ASP A 283 16.41 0.89 6.55
C ASP A 283 17.17 1.42 7.77
N ASP A 284 17.13 0.70 8.90
CA ASP A 284 17.89 1.05 10.11
C ASP A 284 19.41 1.06 9.86
N ALA A 285 19.94 0.05 9.17
CA ALA A 285 21.36 -0.08 8.87
C ALA A 285 21.84 1.02 7.91
N LEU A 286 21.03 1.36 6.91
CA LEU A 286 21.30 2.43 5.95
C LEU A 286 21.24 3.80 6.64
N GLY A 287 20.28 4.01 7.54
CA GLY A 287 20.20 5.21 8.37
C GLY A 287 21.44 5.41 9.25
N GLN A 288 21.97 4.33 9.85
CA GLN A 288 23.22 4.37 10.61
C GLN A 288 24.45 4.62 9.72
N LEU A 289 24.52 3.96 8.56
CA LEU A 289 25.63 4.10 7.62
C LEU A 289 25.73 5.51 7.05
N LEU A 290 24.59 6.08 6.63
CA LEU A 290 24.51 7.42 6.08
C LEU A 290 24.60 8.49 7.18
N GLY A 291 24.02 8.24 8.37
CA GLY A 291 24.06 9.16 9.51
C GLY A 291 25.41 9.23 10.24
N ALA A 292 26.32 8.28 10.00
CA ALA A 292 27.69 8.33 10.50
C ALA A 292 28.61 9.27 9.70
N GLY A 293 28.17 9.80 8.56
CA GLY A 293 28.91 10.76 7.73
C GLY A 293 28.75 12.21 8.18
N GLN A 294 29.65 13.10 7.74
CA GLN A 294 29.63 14.55 8.03
C GLN A 294 28.59 15.34 7.19
N GLY A 295 27.50 14.69 6.76
CA GLY A 295 26.49 15.27 5.86
C GLY A 295 25.20 15.69 6.55
N SER A 296 24.26 16.22 5.75
CA SER A 296 22.88 16.44 6.20
C SER A 296 22.20 15.11 6.55
N ALA A 297 21.18 15.14 7.41
CA ALA A 297 20.45 13.92 7.80
C ALA A 297 19.95 13.16 6.55
N PRO A 298 20.18 11.83 6.46
CA PRO A 298 19.76 11.06 5.31
C PRO A 298 18.22 11.02 5.22
N THR A 299 17.70 11.08 4.00
CA THR A 299 16.30 10.78 3.71
C THR A 299 16.24 9.38 3.12
N ILE A 300 15.45 8.49 3.73
CA ILE A 300 15.17 7.16 3.20
C ILE A 300 13.65 7.05 3.07
N ASN A 301 13.19 6.69 1.87
CA ASN A 301 11.77 6.55 1.57
C ASN A 301 11.51 5.12 1.09
N THR A 302 10.60 4.43 1.79
CA THR A 302 10.02 3.17 1.34
C THR A 302 8.67 2.92 2.00
N HIS A 303 7.72 2.42 1.22
CA HIS A 303 6.44 1.90 1.72
C HIS A 303 6.26 0.40 1.46
N LEU A 304 7.30 -0.26 0.96
CA LEU A 304 7.26 -1.66 0.56
C LEU A 304 6.85 -2.58 1.73
N PRO A 305 7.36 -2.40 2.97
CA PRO A 305 6.91 -3.19 4.12
C PRO A 305 5.39 -3.09 4.38
N ALA A 306 4.80 -1.91 4.24
CA ALA A 306 3.37 -1.69 4.45
C ALA A 306 2.53 -2.32 3.33
N VAL A 307 2.98 -2.21 2.08
CA VAL A 307 2.30 -2.85 0.93
C VAL A 307 2.34 -4.38 1.05
N LEU A 308 3.50 -4.95 1.43
CA LEU A 308 3.64 -6.40 1.60
C LEU A 308 2.82 -6.94 2.78
N THR A 309 2.83 -6.25 3.93
CA THR A 309 2.04 -6.67 5.10
C THR A 309 0.55 -6.56 4.86
N SER A 310 0.07 -5.46 4.29
CA SER A 310 -1.35 -5.29 3.95
C SER A 310 -1.84 -6.36 2.98
N TYR A 311 -1.06 -6.69 1.94
CA TYR A 311 -1.41 -7.76 1.01
C TYR A 311 -1.39 -9.14 1.68
N ALA A 312 -0.41 -9.43 2.54
CA ALA A 312 -0.37 -10.69 3.28
C ALA A 312 -1.60 -10.87 4.19
N ASP A 313 -2.06 -9.78 4.83
CA ASP A 313 -3.27 -9.78 5.66
C ASP A 313 -4.55 -9.99 4.83
N GLU A 314 -4.65 -9.35 3.65
CA GLU A 314 -5.75 -9.59 2.71
C GLU A 314 -5.82 -11.06 2.26
N ILE A 315 -4.68 -11.66 1.91
CA ILE A 315 -4.61 -13.10 1.54
C ILE A 315 -4.99 -13.99 2.72
N ASN A 316 -4.59 -13.63 3.95
CA ASN A 316 -4.97 -14.38 5.14
C ASN A 316 -6.50 -14.43 5.34
N LEU A 317 -7.21 -13.35 5.01
CA LEU A 317 -8.68 -13.32 5.03
C LEU A 317 -9.29 -14.24 3.95
N LEU A 318 -8.65 -14.35 2.78
CA LEU A 318 -9.09 -15.22 1.67
C LEU A 318 -8.77 -16.71 1.88
N ASN A 319 -7.83 -17.05 2.76
CA ASN A 319 -7.48 -18.45 3.05
C ASN A 319 -8.67 -19.24 3.61
N ALA A 320 -9.55 -18.62 4.39
CA ALA A 320 -10.74 -19.25 4.93
C ALA A 320 -11.71 -19.77 3.85
N PRO A 321 -12.24 -18.93 2.93
CA PRO A 321 -13.13 -19.39 1.88
C PRO A 321 -12.44 -20.35 0.88
N PHE A 322 -11.15 -20.13 0.55
CA PHE A 322 -10.41 -21.07 -0.30
C PHE A 322 -10.23 -22.44 0.38
N GLY A 323 -10.00 -22.47 1.69
CA GLY A 323 -9.95 -23.72 2.46
C GLY A 323 -11.26 -24.49 2.39
N VAL A 324 -12.42 -23.81 2.43
CA VAL A 324 -13.73 -24.45 2.27
C VAL A 324 -13.90 -25.04 0.87
N LEU A 325 -13.51 -24.31 -0.19
CA LEU A 325 -13.54 -24.82 -1.57
C LEU A 325 -12.66 -26.07 -1.71
N MET A 326 -11.42 -26.02 -1.21
CA MET A 326 -10.49 -27.14 -1.29
C MET A 326 -10.96 -28.35 -0.49
N LEU A 327 -11.60 -28.15 0.65
CA LEU A 327 -12.22 -29.23 1.42
C LEU A 327 -13.32 -29.94 0.61
N GLN A 328 -14.14 -29.20 -0.15
CA GLN A 328 -15.18 -29.78 -1.02
C GLN A 328 -14.57 -30.59 -2.17
N VAL A 329 -13.52 -30.06 -2.82
CA VAL A 329 -12.80 -30.76 -3.88
C VAL A 329 -12.13 -32.03 -3.33
N ALA A 330 -11.50 -31.95 -2.16
CA ALA A 330 -10.92 -33.11 -1.48
C ALA A 330 -11.98 -34.18 -1.17
N ALA A 331 -13.16 -33.77 -0.69
CA ALA A 331 -14.28 -34.68 -0.44
C ALA A 331 -14.77 -35.36 -1.72
N LEU A 332 -14.90 -34.63 -2.82
CA LEU A 332 -15.26 -35.18 -4.14
C LEU A 332 -14.26 -36.26 -4.58
N VAL A 333 -12.98 -35.99 -4.46
CA VAL A 333 -11.92 -36.91 -4.91
C VAL A 333 -11.84 -38.13 -4.01
N LEU A 334 -11.99 -37.96 -2.70
CA LEU A 334 -12.07 -39.08 -1.76
C LEU A 334 -13.30 -39.96 -2.03
N PHE A 335 -14.43 -39.35 -2.40
CA PHE A 335 -15.63 -40.08 -2.81
C PHE A 335 -15.44 -40.82 -4.14
N PHE A 336 -14.78 -40.21 -5.12
CA PHE A 336 -14.39 -40.87 -6.36
C PHE A 336 -13.46 -42.06 -6.08
N LEU A 337 -12.45 -41.88 -5.22
CA LEU A 337 -11.55 -42.94 -4.77
C LEU A 337 -12.36 -44.09 -4.13
N LEU A 338 -13.30 -43.78 -3.24
CA LEU A 338 -14.18 -44.77 -2.61
C LEU A 338 -14.93 -45.61 -3.65
N ILE A 339 -15.53 -44.98 -4.67
CA ILE A 339 -16.24 -45.69 -5.74
C ILE A 339 -15.27 -46.57 -6.53
N THR A 340 -14.19 -45.98 -7.05
CA THR A 340 -13.24 -46.66 -7.93
C THR A 340 -12.57 -47.83 -7.24
N VAL A 341 -12.16 -47.67 -5.98
CA VAL A 341 -11.61 -48.75 -5.16
C VAL A 341 -12.66 -49.84 -4.90
N THR A 342 -13.91 -49.47 -4.57
CA THR A 342 -14.97 -50.46 -4.33
C THR A 342 -15.25 -51.30 -5.57
N LEU A 343 -15.29 -50.68 -6.75
CA LEU A 343 -15.48 -51.38 -8.02
C LEU A 343 -14.29 -52.29 -8.34
N THR A 344 -13.07 -51.78 -8.15
CA THR A 344 -11.84 -52.53 -8.43
C THR A 344 -11.71 -53.74 -7.50
N GLN A 345 -11.93 -53.58 -6.19
CA GLN A 345 -11.88 -54.68 -5.23
C GLN A 345 -12.95 -55.75 -5.49
N ARG A 346 -14.14 -55.35 -5.99
CA ARG A 346 -15.16 -56.31 -6.43
C ARG A 346 -14.69 -57.14 -7.63
N SER A 347 -13.99 -56.53 -8.58
CA SER A 347 -13.44 -57.26 -9.73
C SER A 347 -12.37 -58.29 -9.33
N GLU A 348 -11.63 -58.02 -8.24
CA GLU A 348 -10.59 -58.92 -7.70
C GLU A 348 -11.13 -60.01 -6.77
N ARG A 349 -12.45 -60.13 -6.59
CA ARG A 349 -13.05 -61.08 -5.63
C ARG A 349 -12.66 -62.53 -5.92
N HIS A 350 -12.50 -62.91 -7.19
CA HIS A 350 -12.08 -64.26 -7.58
C HIS A 350 -10.70 -64.63 -7.01
N GLU A 351 -9.77 -63.67 -6.96
CA GLU A 351 -8.44 -63.88 -6.41
C GLU A 351 -8.47 -63.97 -4.87
N VAL A 352 -9.25 -63.11 -4.22
CA VAL A 352 -9.46 -63.15 -2.76
C VAL A 352 -10.10 -64.48 -2.33
N ALA A 353 -11.07 -64.96 -3.12
CA ALA A 353 -11.73 -66.24 -2.93
C ALA A 353 -10.75 -67.42 -3.00
N MET A 354 -9.83 -67.38 -3.96
CA MET A 354 -8.80 -68.40 -4.15
C MET A 354 -7.84 -68.47 -2.96
N LEU A 355 -7.48 -67.32 -2.37
CA LEU A 355 -6.67 -67.26 -1.15
C LEU A 355 -7.41 -67.83 0.07
N GLN A 356 -8.70 -67.51 0.22
CA GLN A 356 -9.56 -68.07 1.29
C GLN A 356 -9.68 -69.60 1.15
N ASN A 357 -9.88 -70.13 -0.06
CA ASN A 357 -9.95 -71.57 -0.32
C ASN A 357 -8.61 -72.30 -0.07
N ARG A 358 -7.50 -71.56 -0.08
CA ARG A 358 -6.15 -72.07 0.27
C ARG A 358 -5.85 -71.95 1.78
N GLY A 359 -6.82 -71.59 2.60
CA GLY A 359 -6.71 -71.55 4.07
C GLY A 359 -6.24 -70.22 4.66
N ALA A 360 -6.15 -69.14 3.87
CA ALA A 360 -5.79 -67.82 4.40
C ALA A 360 -6.93 -67.22 5.24
N LEU A 361 -6.61 -66.74 6.44
CA LEU A 361 -7.57 -66.03 7.30
C LEU A 361 -7.89 -64.63 6.75
N ASP A 362 -9.11 -64.13 6.95
CA ASP A 362 -9.51 -62.78 6.52
C ASP A 362 -8.57 -61.68 7.05
N GLY A 363 -8.06 -61.83 8.27
CA GLY A 363 -7.08 -60.92 8.86
C GLY A 363 -5.72 -60.94 8.15
N GLN A 364 -5.27 -62.11 7.68
CA GLN A 364 -4.01 -62.23 6.92
C GLN A 364 -4.14 -61.59 5.54
N ILE A 365 -5.30 -61.74 4.90
CA ILE A 365 -5.61 -61.09 3.61
C ILE A 365 -5.68 -59.57 3.79
N MET A 366 -6.32 -59.10 4.86
CA MET A 366 -6.42 -57.68 5.18
C MET A 366 -5.05 -57.07 5.48
N LEU A 367 -4.18 -57.76 6.23
CA LEU A 367 -2.82 -57.30 6.51
C LEU A 367 -1.96 -57.23 5.24
N LEU A 368 -2.05 -58.23 4.36
CA LEU A 368 -1.36 -58.21 3.07
C LEU A 368 -1.80 -57.03 2.19
N ARG A 369 -3.11 -56.78 2.09
CA ARG A 369 -3.65 -55.66 1.31
C ARG A 369 -3.35 -54.30 1.95
N ALA A 370 -3.34 -54.21 3.27
CA ALA A 370 -2.92 -53.01 3.98
C ALA A 370 -1.45 -52.69 3.68
N PHE A 371 -0.55 -53.69 3.67
CA PHE A 371 0.86 -53.49 3.34
C PHE A 371 1.06 -52.99 1.90
N GLU A 372 0.35 -53.59 0.93
CA GLU A 372 0.33 -53.10 -0.45
C GLU A 372 -0.19 -51.64 -0.53
N GLY A 373 -1.26 -51.33 0.21
CA GLY A 373 -1.82 -49.98 0.28
C GLY A 373 -0.83 -48.97 0.87
N VAL A 374 -0.14 -49.32 1.96
CA VAL A 374 0.88 -48.46 2.60
C VAL A 374 2.00 -48.12 1.62
N ILE A 375 2.51 -49.09 0.85
CA ILE A 375 3.55 -48.82 -0.16
C ILE A 375 3.06 -47.81 -1.19
N ILE A 376 1.85 -48.01 -1.72
CA ILE A 376 1.25 -47.10 -2.72
C ILE A 376 1.06 -45.71 -2.13
N CYS A 377 0.51 -45.63 -0.92
CA CYS A 377 0.25 -44.39 -0.18
C CYS A 377 1.52 -43.59 0.13
N VAL A 378 2.60 -44.25 0.58
CA VAL A 378 3.88 -43.58 0.87
C VAL A 378 4.50 -43.00 -0.40
N ILE A 379 4.54 -43.78 -1.49
CA ILE A 379 5.05 -43.31 -2.78
C ILE A 379 4.19 -42.14 -3.27
N ALA A 380 2.87 -42.27 -3.22
CA ALA A 380 1.94 -41.23 -3.66
C ALA A 380 2.06 -39.94 -2.83
N ALA A 381 2.30 -40.02 -1.51
CA ALA A 381 2.48 -38.85 -0.66
C ALA A 381 3.78 -38.08 -0.97
N LEU A 382 4.86 -38.79 -1.29
CA LEU A 382 6.15 -38.18 -1.63
C LEU A 382 6.18 -37.58 -3.04
N VAL A 383 5.54 -38.24 -4.00
CA VAL A 383 5.55 -37.82 -5.41
C VAL A 383 4.50 -36.73 -5.69
N ALA A 384 3.37 -36.74 -4.98
CA ALA A 384 2.25 -35.84 -5.24
C ALA A 384 2.59 -34.34 -5.23
N PRO A 385 3.35 -33.79 -4.25
CA PRO A 385 3.67 -32.37 -4.22
C PRO A 385 4.46 -31.90 -5.45
N TYR A 386 5.36 -32.73 -5.98
CA TYR A 386 6.11 -32.40 -7.20
C TYR A 386 5.19 -32.36 -8.43
N ILE A 387 4.30 -33.34 -8.57
CA ILE A 387 3.32 -33.36 -9.66
C ILE A 387 2.38 -32.15 -9.55
N ALA A 388 1.88 -31.86 -8.34
CA ALA A 388 1.00 -30.73 -8.08
C ALA A 388 1.65 -29.39 -8.46
N ARG A 389 2.90 -29.16 -8.03
CA ARG A 389 3.66 -27.95 -8.38
C ARG A 389 3.82 -27.81 -9.90
N GLN A 390 4.26 -28.86 -10.58
CA GLN A 390 4.49 -28.79 -12.03
C GLN A 390 3.19 -28.60 -12.81
N ALA A 391 2.10 -29.24 -12.39
CA ALA A 391 0.79 -29.02 -12.98
C ALA A 391 0.31 -27.57 -12.83
N LEU A 392 0.57 -26.94 -11.68
CA LEU A 392 0.22 -25.55 -11.43
C LEU A 392 1.09 -24.57 -12.22
N ILE A 393 2.42 -24.77 -12.28
CA ILE A 393 3.33 -23.94 -13.08
C ILE A 393 2.95 -24.04 -14.57
N PHE A 394 2.61 -25.23 -15.05
CA PHE A 394 2.14 -25.42 -16.43
C PHE A 394 0.79 -24.73 -16.69
N ALA A 395 -0.11 -24.73 -15.71
CA ALA A 395 -1.43 -24.12 -15.84
C ALA A 395 -1.44 -22.59 -15.66
N ALA A 396 -0.48 -22.02 -14.91
CA ALA A 396 -0.48 -20.61 -14.54
C ALA A 396 -0.50 -19.65 -15.76
N PRO A 397 0.33 -19.82 -16.82
CA PRO A 397 0.31 -18.92 -17.97
C PRO A 397 -1.04 -18.91 -18.70
N MET A 398 -1.76 -20.05 -18.71
CA MET A 398 -3.09 -20.14 -19.33
C MET A 398 -4.18 -19.40 -18.54
N LEU A 399 -3.94 -19.15 -17.25
CA LEU A 399 -4.93 -18.59 -16.33
C LEU A 399 -4.68 -17.11 -16.01
N THR A 400 -3.42 -16.67 -16.00
CA THR A 400 -3.05 -15.35 -15.41
C THR A 400 -2.18 -14.47 -16.31
N HIS A 401 -1.82 -14.92 -17.51
CA HIS A 401 -0.85 -14.25 -18.41
C HIS A 401 0.56 -14.02 -17.83
N THR A 402 0.82 -14.49 -16.60
CA THR A 402 2.14 -14.44 -15.95
C THR A 402 2.99 -15.61 -16.46
N HIS A 403 4.16 -15.31 -17.02
CA HIS A 403 5.01 -16.32 -17.66
C HIS A 403 6.02 -16.95 -16.69
N GLN A 404 6.32 -16.28 -15.58
CA GLN A 404 7.23 -16.77 -14.55
C GLN A 404 6.51 -16.78 -13.21
N VAL A 405 6.47 -17.95 -12.56
CA VAL A 405 5.86 -18.10 -11.24
C VAL A 405 6.80 -18.88 -10.35
N THR A 406 7.23 -18.24 -9.27
CA THR A 406 8.08 -18.82 -8.23
C THR A 406 7.21 -19.52 -7.18
N LEU A 407 6.98 -20.83 -7.38
CA LEU A 407 6.31 -21.67 -6.39
C LEU A 407 7.33 -22.47 -5.58
N GLU A 408 7.47 -22.16 -4.29
CA GLU A 408 8.32 -22.92 -3.36
C GLU A 408 7.60 -24.17 -2.84
N LEU A 409 8.36 -25.26 -2.68
CA LEU A 409 7.89 -26.51 -2.08
C LEU A 409 8.23 -26.51 -0.58
N ASP A 410 7.34 -25.91 0.20
CA ASP A 410 7.44 -25.93 1.66
C ASP A 410 6.91 -27.27 2.25
N ALA A 411 6.94 -27.43 3.58
CA ALA A 411 6.46 -28.61 4.30
C ALA A 411 4.93 -28.81 4.19
N LEU A 412 4.15 -27.73 4.04
CA LEU A 412 2.68 -27.79 4.02
C LEU A 412 2.11 -28.71 2.92
N PRO A 413 2.51 -28.60 1.63
CA PRO A 413 2.10 -29.54 0.58
C PRO A 413 2.36 -31.02 0.91
N PHE A 414 3.48 -31.34 1.58
CA PHE A 414 3.80 -32.71 2.00
C PHE A 414 2.92 -33.17 3.17
N ILE A 415 2.58 -32.29 4.10
CA ILE A 415 1.67 -32.60 5.20
C ILE A 415 0.28 -32.90 4.64
N TYR A 416 -0.23 -32.05 3.75
CA TYR A 416 -1.55 -32.24 3.13
C TYR A 416 -1.61 -33.49 2.25
N SER A 417 -0.56 -33.77 1.46
CA SER A 417 -0.47 -35.01 0.69
C SER A 417 -0.44 -36.24 1.61
N GLY A 418 0.27 -36.16 2.73
CA GLY A 418 0.35 -37.20 3.76
C GLY A 418 -1.01 -37.46 4.42
N VAL A 419 -1.72 -36.41 4.84
CA VAL A 419 -3.07 -36.52 5.41
C VAL A 419 -4.03 -37.18 4.41
N MET A 420 -4.05 -36.73 3.16
CA MET A 420 -4.89 -37.34 2.12
C MET A 420 -4.50 -38.78 1.82
N SER A 421 -3.22 -39.11 1.92
CA SER A 421 -2.72 -40.49 1.77
C SER A 421 -3.20 -41.41 2.90
N VAL A 422 -3.26 -40.91 4.15
CA VAL A 422 -3.84 -41.64 5.29
C VAL A 422 -5.34 -41.86 5.09
N TRP A 423 -6.07 -40.85 4.63
CA TRP A 423 -7.49 -41.01 4.28
C TRP A 423 -7.69 -42.02 3.15
N ALA A 424 -6.86 -41.99 2.11
CA ALA A 424 -6.88 -42.95 1.03
C ALA A 424 -6.63 -44.39 1.52
N LEU A 425 -5.67 -44.58 2.45
CA LEU A 425 -5.42 -45.86 3.09
C LEU A 425 -6.64 -46.34 3.89
N GLY A 426 -7.28 -45.42 4.65
CA GLY A 426 -8.52 -45.69 5.36
C GLY A 426 -9.63 -46.18 4.42
N VAL A 427 -9.81 -45.52 3.28
CA VAL A 427 -10.75 -45.93 2.23
C VAL A 427 -10.44 -47.34 1.72
N LEU A 428 -9.18 -47.62 1.35
CA LEU A 428 -8.74 -48.94 0.87
C LEU A 428 -9.08 -50.07 1.85
N ILE A 429 -8.91 -49.82 3.15
CA ILE A 429 -9.17 -50.80 4.22
C ILE A 429 -10.67 -50.96 4.49
N ILE A 430 -11.41 -49.84 4.59
CA ILE A 430 -12.85 -49.84 4.91
C ILE A 430 -13.65 -50.56 3.82
N THR A 431 -13.32 -50.34 2.54
CA THR A 431 -14.02 -50.98 1.41
C THR A 431 -13.72 -52.47 1.29
N LEU A 432 -12.59 -52.94 1.82
CA LEU A 432 -12.18 -54.34 1.71
C LEU A 432 -13.00 -55.26 2.64
N ARG A 433 -13.36 -54.78 3.84
CA ARG A 433 -14.14 -55.54 4.83
C ARG A 433 -15.44 -56.17 4.28
N PRO A 434 -16.32 -55.43 3.58
CA PRO A 434 -17.53 -56.03 3.02
C PRO A 434 -17.23 -57.02 1.88
N VAL A 435 -16.14 -56.84 1.12
CA VAL A 435 -15.77 -57.75 0.02
C VAL A 435 -15.33 -59.12 0.52
N LEU A 436 -14.62 -59.17 1.66
CA LEU A 436 -14.18 -60.41 2.32
C LEU A 436 -15.36 -61.31 2.73
N LYS A 437 -16.51 -60.71 3.08
CA LYS A 437 -17.71 -61.40 3.60
C LYS A 437 -18.71 -61.83 2.52
N LEU A 438 -18.49 -61.50 1.24
CA LEU A 438 -19.40 -61.88 0.14
C LEU A 438 -19.28 -63.39 -0.17
N PRO A 439 -20.36 -64.19 -0.19
CA PRO A 439 -20.28 -65.62 -0.48
C PRO A 439 -19.98 -65.91 -1.97
N LEU A 440 -19.12 -66.91 -2.24
CA LEU A 440 -18.67 -67.31 -3.60
C LEU A 440 -19.83 -67.61 -4.58
N ILE A 441 -20.94 -68.17 -4.07
CA ILE A 441 -22.12 -68.58 -4.84
C ILE A 441 -22.92 -67.37 -5.36
N SER A 442 -22.71 -66.18 -4.80
CA SER A 442 -23.34 -64.94 -5.31
C SER A 442 -22.65 -64.34 -6.55
N ALA A 443 -21.56 -64.96 -7.03
CA ALA A 443 -20.92 -64.60 -8.31
C ALA A 443 -21.70 -65.11 -9.55
N GLY A 444 -22.72 -65.97 -9.35
CA GLY A 444 -23.47 -66.64 -10.43
C GLY A 444 -24.90 -66.15 -10.68
N GLY A 445 -25.30 -64.95 -10.21
CA GLY A 445 -26.56 -64.33 -10.67
C GLY A 445 -27.73 -64.32 -9.69
N SER A 446 -27.58 -64.76 -8.43
CA SER A 446 -28.54 -64.39 -7.38
C SER A 446 -28.10 -63.08 -6.72
N THR A 447 -28.63 -61.97 -7.22
CA THR A 447 -28.60 -60.66 -6.57
C THR A 447 -29.34 -60.77 -5.23
N VAL A 448 -28.67 -61.30 -4.22
CA VAL A 448 -29.11 -61.22 -2.82
C VAL A 448 -29.30 -59.74 -2.55
N ARG A 449 -30.56 -59.38 -2.27
CA ARG A 449 -31.08 -58.04 -2.07
C ARG A 449 -30.37 -57.37 -0.91
N ALA A 450 -29.15 -56.88 -1.15
CA ALA A 450 -28.37 -56.14 -0.17
C ALA A 450 -28.82 -54.68 -0.15
N ILE A 451 -30.12 -54.44 0.02
CA ILE A 451 -30.63 -53.19 0.57
C ILE A 451 -30.39 -53.29 2.09
N ARG A 452 -29.13 -53.32 2.51
CA ARG A 452 -28.83 -52.88 3.87
C ARG A 452 -28.68 -51.38 3.76
N GLN A 453 -29.67 -50.65 4.26
CA GLN A 453 -29.57 -49.21 4.51
C GLN A 453 -28.19 -48.93 5.10
N SER A 454 -27.50 -47.91 4.59
CA SER A 454 -26.19 -47.53 5.12
C SER A 454 -26.35 -47.26 6.61
N TRP A 455 -25.35 -47.63 7.41
CA TRP A 455 -25.47 -47.51 8.87
C TRP A 455 -25.72 -46.06 9.32
N TRP A 456 -25.25 -45.07 8.56
CA TRP A 456 -25.51 -43.64 8.78
C TRP A 456 -26.98 -43.26 8.56
N GLN A 457 -27.62 -43.83 7.53
CA GLN A 457 -29.06 -43.65 7.28
C GLN A 457 -29.91 -44.35 8.33
N ARG A 458 -29.43 -45.46 8.90
CA ARG A 458 -30.14 -46.20 9.96
C ARG A 458 -30.22 -45.41 11.28
N TYR A 459 -29.20 -44.62 11.60
CA TYR A 459 -29.17 -43.79 12.81
C TYR A 459 -29.65 -42.36 12.61
N TYR A 460 -30.24 -42.02 11.44
CA TYR A 460 -30.72 -40.67 11.11
C TYR A 460 -29.66 -39.58 11.27
N LEU A 461 -28.38 -39.95 11.10
CA LEU A 461 -27.25 -39.02 11.21
C LEU A 461 -27.30 -37.95 10.09
N ASP A 462 -27.92 -38.30 8.97
CA ASP A 462 -28.22 -37.40 7.87
C ASP A 462 -29.17 -36.27 8.29
N LEU A 463 -30.24 -36.59 9.03
CA LEU A 463 -31.19 -35.61 9.53
C LEU A 463 -30.58 -34.69 10.58
N LEU A 464 -29.73 -35.23 11.48
CA LEU A 464 -28.97 -34.42 12.43
C LEU A 464 -28.10 -33.40 11.67
N LEU A 465 -27.40 -33.83 10.63
CA LEU A 465 -26.54 -32.96 9.83
C LEU A 465 -27.33 -31.83 9.17
N VAL A 466 -28.56 -32.12 8.72
CA VAL A 466 -29.47 -31.12 8.14
C VAL A 466 -29.91 -30.11 9.18
N VAL A 467 -30.28 -30.56 10.39
CA VAL A 467 -30.68 -29.67 11.48
C VAL A 467 -29.51 -28.75 11.87
N VAL A 468 -28.32 -29.31 12.06
CA VAL A 468 -27.11 -28.55 12.39
C VAL A 468 -26.74 -27.59 11.25
N GLY A 469 -26.74 -28.05 10.00
CA GLY A 469 -26.42 -27.22 8.83
C GLY A 469 -27.44 -26.10 8.62
N SER A 470 -28.73 -26.36 8.82
CA SER A 470 -29.79 -25.36 8.71
C SER A 470 -29.72 -24.33 9.85
N ALA A 471 -29.41 -24.77 11.08
CA ALA A 471 -29.17 -23.86 12.20
C ALA A 471 -27.93 -22.98 11.97
N ALA A 472 -26.86 -23.54 11.41
CA ALA A 472 -25.66 -22.79 11.05
C ALA A 472 -25.95 -21.77 9.93
N LEU A 473 -26.74 -22.14 8.90
CA LEU A 473 -27.21 -21.23 7.87
C LEU A 473 -28.07 -20.10 8.43
N PHE A 474 -29.00 -20.42 9.32
CA PHE A 474 -29.85 -19.42 9.96
C PHE A 474 -29.02 -18.43 10.75
N ARG A 475 -28.02 -18.90 11.50
CA ARG A 475 -27.09 -18.04 12.22
C ARG A 475 -26.26 -17.17 11.28
N LEU A 476 -25.84 -17.70 10.13
CA LEU A 476 -25.12 -16.95 9.10
C LEU A 476 -25.99 -15.83 8.52
N LEU A 477 -27.26 -16.12 8.19
CA LEU A 477 -28.20 -15.14 7.66
C LEU A 477 -28.63 -14.10 8.71
N ALA A 478 -28.63 -14.46 9.99
CA ALA A 478 -29.01 -13.58 11.09
C ALA A 478 -27.87 -12.68 11.60
N THR A 479 -26.61 -12.95 11.20
CA THR A 479 -25.44 -12.20 11.67
C THR A 479 -24.97 -11.24 10.58
N ASN A 480 -24.86 -9.94 10.88
CA ASN A 480 -24.42 -8.92 9.92
C ASN A 480 -22.93 -9.02 9.55
N SER A 481 -22.12 -9.72 10.37
CA SER A 481 -20.71 -10.01 10.07
C SER A 481 -20.34 -11.42 10.53
N PRO A 482 -19.73 -12.25 9.67
CA PRO A 482 -19.19 -13.55 10.06
C PRO A 482 -17.95 -13.46 10.98
N PHE A 483 -17.41 -12.26 11.19
CA PHE A 483 -16.30 -11.97 12.09
C PHE A 483 -16.83 -11.33 13.37
N ALA A 484 -16.68 -12.02 14.50
CA ALA A 484 -17.01 -11.46 15.81
C ALA A 484 -15.87 -10.53 16.26
N GLN A 485 -16.20 -9.28 16.63
CA GLN A 485 -15.27 -8.42 17.35
C GLN A 485 -15.15 -8.93 18.79
N SER A 486 -14.00 -9.52 19.12
CA SER A 486 -13.63 -9.77 20.51
C SER A 486 -13.12 -8.47 21.12
N LEU A 487 -13.66 -8.06 22.27
CA LEU A 487 -13.28 -6.86 23.04
C LEU A 487 -11.80 -6.85 23.50
N LEU A 488 -11.07 -7.94 23.30
CA LEU A 488 -9.64 -8.07 23.56
C LEU A 488 -8.98 -8.56 22.28
N SER A 489 -8.43 -7.61 21.50
CA SER A 489 -7.46 -7.78 20.41
C SER A 489 -7.66 -9.02 19.50
N GLY A 490 -8.41 -8.85 18.41
CA GLY A 490 -8.38 -9.73 17.24
C GLY A 490 -9.75 -10.07 16.65
N LEU A 491 -9.86 -9.95 15.33
CA LEU A 491 -10.96 -10.50 14.53
C LEU A 491 -10.89 -12.04 14.62
N ARG A 492 -11.79 -12.67 15.38
CA ARG A 492 -11.91 -14.13 15.43
C ARG A 492 -13.12 -14.57 14.60
N ALA A 493 -12.85 -15.30 13.52
CA ALA A 493 -13.88 -15.92 12.71
C ALA A 493 -14.60 -17.00 13.53
N ASP A 494 -15.93 -17.04 13.49
CA ASP A 494 -16.70 -18.10 14.14
C ASP A 494 -16.48 -19.43 13.38
N PRO A 495 -15.85 -20.45 13.99
CA PRO A 495 -15.52 -21.70 13.30
C PRO A 495 -16.76 -22.44 12.77
N LEU A 496 -17.91 -22.28 13.43
CA LEU A 496 -19.16 -22.91 13.00
C LEU A 496 -19.71 -22.26 11.74
N LEU A 497 -19.63 -20.93 11.64
CA LEU A 497 -20.04 -20.19 10.44
C LEU A 497 -19.13 -20.52 9.25
N LEU A 498 -17.84 -20.72 9.50
CA LEU A 498 -16.86 -21.07 8.48
C LEU A 498 -17.11 -22.45 7.86
N ILE A 499 -17.54 -23.43 8.67
CA ILE A 499 -17.76 -24.82 8.24
C ILE A 499 -19.22 -25.03 7.76
N ALA A 500 -20.13 -24.09 7.99
CA ALA A 500 -21.55 -24.20 7.66
C ALA A 500 -21.83 -24.59 6.19
N PRO A 501 -21.17 -23.99 5.17
CA PRO A 501 -21.40 -24.38 3.78
C PRO A 501 -21.01 -25.83 3.49
N ALA A 502 -19.91 -26.32 4.08
CA ALA A 502 -19.49 -27.71 3.93
C ALA A 502 -20.48 -28.68 4.59
N LEU A 503 -20.97 -28.36 5.79
CA LEU A 503 -21.99 -29.17 6.47
C LEU A 503 -23.29 -29.23 5.69
N LEU A 504 -23.75 -28.10 5.15
CA LEU A 504 -24.91 -28.04 4.27
C LEU A 504 -24.71 -28.91 3.03
N PHE A 505 -23.54 -28.86 2.41
CA PHE A 505 -23.24 -29.66 1.23
C PHE A 505 -23.32 -31.16 1.52
N ILE A 506 -22.70 -31.61 2.63
CA ILE A 506 -22.77 -33.01 3.06
C ILE A 506 -24.21 -33.40 3.42
N ALA A 507 -24.97 -32.50 4.05
CA ALA A 507 -26.36 -32.71 4.43
C ALA A 507 -27.25 -32.90 3.19
N LEU A 508 -27.20 -31.96 2.24
CA LEU A 508 -27.90 -32.03 0.95
C LEU A 508 -27.49 -33.26 0.15
N GLY A 509 -26.20 -33.60 0.15
CA GLY A 509 -25.69 -34.79 -0.50
C GLY A 509 -26.26 -36.09 0.06
N SER A 510 -26.29 -36.19 1.39
CA SER A 510 -26.87 -37.33 2.09
C SER A 510 -28.37 -37.46 1.85
N ILE A 511 -29.12 -36.34 1.89
CA ILE A 511 -30.54 -36.29 1.53
C ILE A 511 -30.74 -36.77 0.09
N THR A 512 -29.91 -36.31 -0.85
CA THR A 512 -30.00 -36.70 -2.26
C THR A 512 -29.85 -38.21 -2.42
N LEU A 513 -28.88 -38.82 -1.74
CA LEU A 513 -28.71 -40.29 -1.72
C LEU A 513 -29.90 -41.03 -1.11
N ARG A 514 -30.63 -40.42 -0.16
CA ARG A 514 -31.84 -41.00 0.44
C ARG A 514 -33.08 -40.85 -0.44
N LEU A 515 -33.19 -39.74 -1.16
CA LEU A 515 -34.30 -39.47 -2.08
C LEU A 515 -34.14 -40.22 -3.41
N PHE A 516 -32.91 -40.57 -3.80
CA PHE A 516 -32.62 -41.20 -5.08
C PHE A 516 -33.44 -42.48 -5.35
N PRO A 517 -33.53 -43.48 -4.42
CA PRO A 517 -34.35 -44.67 -4.66
C PRO A 517 -35.83 -44.33 -4.86
N SER A 518 -36.35 -43.36 -4.09
CA SER A 518 -37.75 -42.93 -4.19
C SER A 518 -38.03 -42.23 -5.51
N LEU A 519 -37.10 -41.40 -6.00
CA LEU A 519 -37.18 -40.74 -7.30
C LEU A 519 -37.10 -41.76 -8.45
N THR A 520 -36.22 -42.76 -8.36
CA THR A 520 -36.14 -43.83 -9.37
C THR A 520 -37.40 -44.68 -9.43
N ASP A 521 -38.03 -44.95 -8.28
CA ASP A 521 -39.31 -45.66 -8.23
C ASP A 521 -40.46 -44.81 -8.78
N LEU A 522 -40.49 -43.50 -8.48
CA LEU A 522 -41.50 -42.59 -9.02
C LEU A 522 -41.39 -42.48 -10.55
N THR A 523 -40.17 -42.30 -11.06
CA THR A 523 -39.89 -42.24 -12.50
C THR A 523 -40.23 -43.57 -13.17
N ALA A 524 -39.87 -44.70 -12.58
CA ALA A 524 -40.28 -46.02 -13.08
C ALA A 524 -41.82 -46.16 -13.15
N ARG A 525 -42.57 -45.65 -12.16
CA ARG A 525 -44.05 -45.65 -12.19
C ARG A 525 -44.61 -44.73 -13.27
N LEU A 526 -44.03 -43.54 -13.46
CA LEU A 526 -44.45 -42.58 -14.49
C LEU A 526 -44.21 -43.10 -15.91
N PHE A 527 -43.06 -43.75 -16.15
CA PHE A 527 -42.70 -44.29 -17.46
C PHE A 527 -43.30 -45.67 -17.73
N ALA A 528 -43.68 -46.44 -16.70
CA ALA A 528 -44.41 -47.70 -16.88
C ALA A 528 -45.78 -47.51 -17.57
N GLY A 529 -46.39 -46.33 -17.48
CA GLY A 529 -47.66 -46.00 -18.14
C GLY A 529 -47.54 -45.38 -19.55
N ARG A 530 -46.33 -45.12 -20.05
CA ARG A 530 -46.10 -44.43 -21.34
C ARG A 530 -45.90 -45.42 -22.50
N ARG A 531 -46.26 -45.00 -23.72
CA ARG A 531 -46.04 -45.78 -24.95
C ARG A 531 -44.56 -45.74 -25.33
N GLY A 532 -43.83 -46.84 -25.12
CA GLY A 532 -42.44 -47.03 -25.52
C GLY A 532 -41.67 -47.94 -24.56
N ALA A 533 -41.20 -49.10 -25.04
CA ALA A 533 -40.52 -50.10 -24.21
C ALA A 533 -39.14 -49.64 -23.72
N GLU A 534 -38.45 -48.80 -24.48
CA GLU A 534 -37.09 -48.34 -24.19
C GLU A 534 -37.00 -47.53 -22.89
N GLY A 535 -37.91 -46.57 -22.70
CA GLY A 535 -37.94 -45.75 -21.48
C GLY A 535 -38.33 -46.54 -20.24
N ALA A 536 -39.24 -47.52 -20.37
CA ALA A 536 -39.64 -48.39 -19.27
C ALA A 536 -38.50 -49.36 -18.89
N LEU A 537 -37.81 -49.95 -19.87
CA LEU A 537 -36.67 -50.85 -19.63
C LEU A 537 -35.48 -50.11 -19.01
N ALA A 538 -35.19 -48.89 -19.46
CA ALA A 538 -34.14 -48.05 -18.88
C ALA A 538 -34.44 -47.65 -17.43
N THR A 539 -35.68 -47.23 -17.13
CA THR A 539 -36.05 -46.84 -15.75
C THR A 539 -36.14 -48.04 -14.80
N TRP A 540 -36.58 -49.21 -15.28
CA TRP A 540 -36.58 -50.44 -14.48
C TRP A 540 -35.18 -50.98 -14.20
N SER A 541 -34.22 -50.86 -15.11
CA SER A 541 -32.85 -51.27 -14.85
C SER A 541 -32.20 -50.41 -13.77
N VAL A 542 -32.49 -49.10 -13.76
CA VAL A 542 -32.02 -48.15 -12.75
C VAL A 542 -32.67 -48.37 -11.38
N SER A 543 -33.99 -48.58 -11.31
CA SER A 543 -34.70 -48.87 -10.05
C SER A 543 -34.29 -50.21 -9.41
N ARG A 544 -33.76 -51.17 -10.19
CA ARG A 544 -33.28 -52.47 -9.69
C ARG A 544 -31.91 -52.41 -9.01
N ASP A 545 -31.01 -51.51 -9.40
CA ASP A 545 -29.73 -51.26 -8.72
C ASP A 545 -29.51 -49.76 -8.42
N PRO A 546 -30.38 -49.16 -7.58
CA PRO A 546 -30.37 -47.71 -7.38
C PRO A 546 -29.09 -47.25 -6.66
N ALA A 547 -28.42 -48.13 -5.91
CA ALA A 547 -27.20 -47.78 -5.18
C ALA A 547 -25.98 -47.55 -6.09
N HIS A 548 -25.89 -48.22 -7.24
CA HIS A 548 -24.82 -47.95 -8.20
C HIS A 548 -25.03 -46.60 -8.89
N TYR A 549 -26.22 -46.37 -9.45
CA TYR A 549 -26.55 -45.13 -10.15
C TYR A 549 -26.60 -43.91 -9.22
N ALA A 550 -27.06 -44.06 -7.98
CA ALA A 550 -27.07 -42.98 -6.98
C ALA A 550 -25.67 -42.42 -6.72
N ARG A 551 -24.65 -43.28 -6.69
CA ARG A 551 -23.25 -42.87 -6.44
C ARG A 551 -22.67 -42.08 -7.61
N LEU A 552 -22.96 -42.50 -8.85
CA LEU A 552 -22.55 -41.77 -10.06
C LEU A 552 -23.27 -40.42 -10.16
N ALA A 553 -24.59 -40.40 -9.93
CA ALA A 553 -25.38 -39.18 -9.92
C ALA A 553 -24.93 -38.20 -8.84
N PHE A 554 -24.59 -38.70 -7.65
CA PHE A 554 -24.07 -37.88 -6.56
C PHE A 554 -22.69 -37.28 -6.90
N LEU A 555 -21.80 -38.04 -7.53
CA LEU A 555 -20.52 -37.51 -8.00
C LEU A 555 -20.70 -36.38 -9.00
N LEU A 556 -21.61 -36.57 -9.98
CA LEU A 556 -21.93 -35.55 -10.97
C LEU A 556 -22.55 -34.30 -10.32
N ALA A 557 -23.49 -34.48 -9.38
CA ALA A 557 -24.12 -33.38 -8.65
C ALA A 557 -23.10 -32.59 -7.81
N LEU A 558 -22.17 -33.27 -7.14
CA LEU A 558 -21.09 -32.65 -6.38
C LEU A 558 -20.14 -31.86 -7.28
N ALA A 559 -19.76 -32.42 -8.44
CA ALA A 559 -18.93 -31.70 -9.42
C ALA A 559 -19.61 -30.44 -9.96
N ILE A 560 -20.90 -30.52 -10.34
CA ILE A 560 -21.69 -29.37 -10.79
C ILE A 560 -21.83 -28.34 -9.67
N GLY A 561 -22.11 -28.78 -8.44
CA GLY A 561 -22.26 -27.91 -7.28
C GLY A 561 -20.98 -27.14 -6.94
N ILE A 562 -19.83 -27.80 -7.01
CA ILE A 562 -18.52 -27.15 -6.83
C ILE A 562 -18.27 -26.11 -7.93
N GLY A 563 -18.55 -26.46 -9.19
CA GLY A 563 -18.42 -25.52 -10.32
C GLY A 563 -19.33 -24.30 -10.17
N TRP A 564 -20.59 -24.51 -9.77
CA TRP A 564 -21.55 -23.42 -9.53
C TRP A 564 -21.12 -22.52 -8.38
N PHE A 565 -20.64 -23.10 -7.28
CA PHE A 565 -20.10 -22.36 -6.15
C PHE A 565 -18.88 -21.52 -6.56
N ALA A 566 -17.93 -22.10 -7.31
CA ALA A 566 -16.74 -21.40 -7.78
C ALA A 566 -17.10 -20.17 -8.63
N ILE A 567 -18.01 -20.32 -9.60
CA ILE A 567 -18.46 -19.21 -10.47
C ILE A 567 -19.18 -18.13 -9.66
N SER A 568 -20.10 -18.53 -8.77
CA SER A 568 -20.87 -17.58 -7.94
C SER A 568 -19.96 -16.83 -6.94
N PHE A 569 -19.00 -17.53 -6.35
CA PHE A 569 -18.02 -16.95 -5.43
C PHE A 569 -17.10 -15.96 -6.14
N GLN A 570 -16.58 -16.32 -7.31
CA GLN A 570 -15.78 -15.42 -8.14
C GLN A 570 -16.57 -14.14 -8.48
N ALA A 571 -17.81 -14.28 -8.99
CA ALA A 571 -18.64 -13.12 -9.32
C ALA A 571 -18.90 -12.21 -8.10
N THR A 572 -19.06 -12.80 -6.92
CA THR A 572 -19.26 -12.05 -5.67
C THR A 572 -17.98 -11.31 -5.26
N LEU A 573 -16.81 -11.96 -5.33
CA LEU A 573 -15.52 -11.32 -5.05
C LEU A 573 -15.24 -10.18 -6.04
N THR A 574 -15.41 -10.41 -7.34
CA THR A 574 -15.20 -9.38 -8.36
C THR A 574 -16.11 -8.18 -8.12
N ARG A 575 -17.39 -8.42 -7.81
CA ARG A 575 -18.31 -7.34 -7.45
C ARG A 575 -17.87 -6.60 -6.20
N SER A 576 -17.48 -7.31 -5.15
CA SER A 576 -17.00 -6.71 -3.90
C SER A 576 -15.76 -5.84 -4.10
N TYR A 577 -14.74 -6.33 -4.83
CA TYR A 577 -13.54 -5.55 -5.10
C TYR A 577 -13.83 -4.35 -6.00
N THR A 578 -14.71 -4.49 -6.99
CA THR A 578 -15.15 -3.38 -7.84
C THR A 578 -15.91 -2.34 -7.03
N ASP A 579 -16.77 -2.75 -6.10
CA ASP A 579 -17.50 -1.83 -5.22
C ASP A 579 -16.55 -1.11 -4.26
N GLN A 580 -15.58 -1.82 -3.68
CA GLN A 580 -14.57 -1.22 -2.79
C GLN A 580 -13.63 -0.26 -3.54
N SER A 581 -13.20 -0.60 -4.76
CA SER A 581 -12.36 0.28 -5.56
C SER A 581 -13.12 1.54 -5.97
N ARG A 582 -14.34 1.41 -6.48
CA ARG A 582 -15.22 2.55 -6.81
C ARG A 582 -15.52 3.41 -5.59
N TYR A 583 -15.76 2.81 -4.43
CA TYR A 583 -15.94 3.56 -3.18
C TYR A 583 -14.68 4.32 -2.77
N ARG A 584 -13.49 3.70 -2.89
CA ARG A 584 -12.20 4.33 -2.53
C ARG A 584 -11.86 5.51 -3.44
N VAL A 585 -12.12 5.38 -4.75
CA VAL A 585 -11.93 6.47 -5.73
C VAL A 585 -13.02 7.53 -5.57
N GLY A 586 -14.27 7.11 -5.38
CA GLY A 586 -15.44 7.95 -5.15
C GLY A 586 -16.14 8.44 -6.42
N ALA A 587 -15.51 8.36 -7.60
CA ALA A 587 -16.04 8.79 -8.90
C ALA A 587 -15.39 7.99 -10.05
N ASP A 588 -15.80 8.23 -11.30
CA ASP A 588 -15.20 7.60 -12.49
C ASP A 588 -13.75 8.07 -12.73
N VAL A 589 -13.49 9.36 -12.52
CA VAL A 589 -12.17 9.99 -12.62
C VAL A 589 -12.00 10.94 -11.44
N ARG A 590 -10.82 10.91 -10.81
CA ARG A 590 -10.42 11.86 -9.78
C ARG A 590 -9.17 12.58 -10.25
N LEU A 591 -9.27 13.90 -10.42
CA LEU A 591 -8.15 14.75 -10.77
C LEU A 591 -7.59 15.38 -9.49
N PHE A 592 -6.28 15.44 -9.40
CA PHE A 592 -5.57 16.28 -8.44
C PHE A 592 -4.90 17.35 -9.28
N GLU A 593 -5.35 18.59 -9.13
CA GLU A 593 -4.68 19.70 -9.80
C GLU A 593 -3.39 20.00 -9.02
N GLN A 594 -2.26 20.00 -9.74
CA GLN A 594 -0.98 20.47 -9.24
C GLN A 594 -0.76 21.89 -9.76
N ASP A 595 -0.13 22.74 -8.94
CA ASP A 595 0.15 24.13 -9.26
C ASP A 595 1.00 24.24 -10.55
N VAL A 596 0.41 24.84 -11.58
CA VAL A 596 1.10 25.16 -12.86
C VAL A 596 2.11 26.28 -12.64
N GLN A 597 1.79 27.19 -11.72
CA GLN A 597 2.62 28.28 -11.28
C GLN A 597 2.58 28.28 -9.75
N PRO A 598 3.72 28.21 -9.07
CA PRO A 598 3.69 28.26 -7.62
C PRO A 598 3.23 29.65 -7.19
N ASP A 599 2.36 29.66 -6.19
CA ASP A 599 1.59 30.83 -5.76
C ASP A 599 0.40 31.22 -6.67
N THR A 600 0.08 30.45 -7.72
CA THR A 600 -1.16 30.67 -8.50
C THR A 600 -1.90 29.35 -8.69
N ILE A 601 -3.01 29.18 -7.96
CA ILE A 601 -3.90 28.03 -8.17
C ILE A 601 -4.79 28.38 -9.36
N SER A 602 -4.31 28.08 -10.58
CA SER A 602 -5.12 28.12 -11.78
C SER A 602 -5.99 26.88 -11.84
N THR A 603 -7.01 26.79 -10.99
CA THR A 603 -8.03 25.75 -11.17
C THR A 603 -8.82 26.08 -12.43
N ALA A 604 -8.84 25.18 -13.41
CA ALA A 604 -9.81 25.31 -14.49
C ALA A 604 -11.19 25.32 -13.85
N THR A 605 -12.08 26.23 -14.25
CA THR A 605 -13.38 26.32 -13.61
C THR A 605 -14.12 25.00 -13.79
N LEU A 606 -14.98 24.66 -12.82
CA LEU A 606 -15.84 23.47 -12.88
C LEU A 606 -16.60 23.39 -14.22
N GLU A 607 -16.98 24.54 -14.80
CA GLU A 607 -17.64 24.58 -16.12
C GLU A 607 -16.77 24.05 -17.24
N THR A 608 -15.45 24.30 -17.22
CA THR A 608 -14.52 23.84 -18.25
C THR A 608 -14.56 22.32 -18.40
N TYR A 609 -14.64 21.60 -17.28
CA TYR A 609 -14.76 20.15 -17.26
C TYR A 609 -16.19 19.70 -17.58
N ALA A 610 -17.21 20.43 -17.14
CA ALA A 610 -18.61 20.12 -17.40
C ALA A 610 -19.00 20.29 -18.88
N GLU A 611 -18.30 21.14 -19.63
CA GLU A 611 -18.51 21.37 -21.07
C GLU A 611 -17.97 20.24 -21.97
N LEU A 612 -17.16 19.32 -21.43
CA LEU A 612 -16.63 18.19 -22.20
C LEU A 612 -17.76 17.20 -22.53
N ASP A 613 -17.92 16.86 -23.81
CA ASP A 613 -19.00 15.98 -24.32
C ASP A 613 -19.12 14.62 -23.59
N SER A 614 -18.03 14.12 -22.98
CA SER A 614 -18.00 12.83 -22.27
C SER A 614 -18.21 12.94 -20.76
N VAL A 615 -18.35 14.15 -20.22
CA VAL A 615 -18.47 14.41 -18.78
C VAL A 615 -19.93 14.69 -18.44
N ARG A 616 -20.48 13.89 -17.51
CA ARG A 616 -21.89 14.02 -17.10
C ARG A 616 -22.10 14.97 -15.92
N ALA A 617 -21.15 14.96 -14.98
CA ALA A 617 -21.19 15.75 -13.77
C ALA A 617 -19.76 15.97 -13.28
N VAL A 618 -19.52 17.08 -12.61
CA VAL A 618 -18.23 17.43 -11.99
C VAL A 618 -18.53 18.03 -10.63
N ALA A 619 -17.71 17.70 -9.64
CA ALA A 619 -17.83 18.18 -8.28
C ALA A 619 -16.44 18.39 -7.70
N THR A 620 -16.29 19.45 -6.91
CA THR A 620 -15.06 19.70 -6.16
C THR A 620 -15.13 18.98 -4.82
N GLY A 621 -14.02 18.36 -4.43
CA GLY A 621 -13.88 17.72 -3.13
C GLY A 621 -12.53 18.05 -2.51
N PHE A 622 -12.53 18.29 -1.20
CA PHE A 622 -11.32 18.53 -0.42
C PHE A 622 -11.23 17.49 0.69
N ARG A 623 -10.12 16.74 0.75
CA ARG A 623 -9.92 15.67 1.72
C ARG A 623 -8.69 15.95 2.57
N ILE A 624 -8.85 15.84 3.89
CA ILE A 624 -7.76 15.79 4.85
C ILE A 624 -7.80 14.41 5.50
N ASP A 625 -6.68 13.70 5.44
CA ASP A 625 -6.48 12.44 6.14
C ASP A 625 -5.84 12.71 7.53
N ASP A 626 -6.02 11.78 8.47
CA ASP A 626 -5.43 11.82 9.82
C ASP A 626 -5.73 13.07 10.66
N LEU A 627 -6.91 13.68 10.44
CA LEU A 627 -7.37 14.80 11.25
C LEU A 627 -7.70 14.31 12.68
N ASN A 628 -7.09 14.93 13.68
CA ASN A 628 -7.41 14.68 15.08
C ASN A 628 -8.73 15.37 15.44
N LEU A 629 -9.81 14.61 15.55
CA LEU A 629 -11.17 15.13 15.80
C LEU A 629 -11.54 15.17 17.30
N SER A 630 -10.55 15.16 18.22
CA SER A 630 -10.82 15.21 19.65
C SER A 630 -11.33 16.60 20.09
N LEU A 631 -12.57 16.65 20.58
CA LEU A 631 -13.17 17.85 21.18
C LEU A 631 -12.68 18.11 22.62
N ASP A 632 -12.09 17.10 23.27
CA ASP A 632 -11.79 17.11 24.71
C ASP A 632 -10.28 17.16 25.01
N GLY A 633 -9.43 17.36 24.00
CA GLY A 633 -7.96 17.45 24.14
C GLY A 633 -7.26 16.14 24.53
N LEU A 634 -8.02 15.09 24.88
CA LEU A 634 -7.54 13.71 25.01
C LEU A 634 -7.61 13.08 23.61
N GLY A 635 -6.53 13.23 22.84
CA GLY A 635 -6.47 12.77 21.47
C GLY A 635 -6.49 11.25 21.38
N VAL A 636 -7.57 10.67 20.83
CA VAL A 636 -7.54 9.37 20.14
C VAL A 636 -8.74 9.30 19.18
N THR A 637 -8.63 9.87 17.98
CA THR A 637 -9.27 9.34 16.76
C THR A 637 -8.73 10.11 15.55
N ALA A 638 -7.77 9.51 14.85
CA ALA A 638 -7.43 9.93 13.49
C ALA A 638 -8.65 9.66 12.60
N GLY A 639 -9.20 10.72 12.02
CA GLY A 639 -10.36 10.67 11.14
C GLY A 639 -10.05 11.25 9.76
N GLN A 640 -10.83 10.86 8.77
CA GLN A 640 -10.79 11.51 7.46
C GLN A 640 -11.86 12.59 7.43
N PHE A 641 -11.47 13.81 7.04
CA PHE A 641 -12.39 14.90 6.76
C PHE A 641 -12.54 15.03 5.25
N LEU A 642 -13.77 15.02 4.75
CA LEU A 642 -14.09 15.20 3.34
C LEU A 642 -15.12 16.34 3.23
N ALA A 643 -14.69 17.46 2.67
CA ALA A 643 -15.58 18.54 2.25
C ALA A 643 -15.97 18.33 0.79
N VAL A 644 -17.26 18.46 0.50
CA VAL A 644 -17.84 18.30 -0.84
C VAL A 644 -18.90 19.38 -1.05
N ASP A 645 -19.12 19.75 -2.31
CA ASP A 645 -20.29 20.53 -2.67
C ASP A 645 -21.55 19.64 -2.66
N SER A 646 -22.51 19.99 -1.82
CA SER A 646 -23.75 19.24 -1.65
C SER A 646 -24.62 19.15 -2.91
N GLU A 647 -24.53 20.12 -3.83
CA GLU A 647 -25.38 20.18 -5.02
C GLU A 647 -24.83 19.32 -6.15
N SER A 648 -23.51 19.38 -6.39
CA SER A 648 -22.86 18.66 -7.47
C SER A 648 -22.45 17.23 -7.11
N PHE A 649 -22.13 16.96 -5.84
CA PHE A 649 -21.51 15.69 -5.44
C PHE A 649 -22.44 14.47 -5.57
N GLU A 650 -23.77 14.61 -5.42
CA GLU A 650 -24.72 13.52 -5.65
C GLU A 650 -24.66 13.01 -7.10
N GLY A 651 -24.36 13.91 -8.06
CA GLY A 651 -24.26 13.57 -9.48
C GLY A 651 -22.95 12.90 -9.89
N THR A 652 -21.88 13.05 -9.10
CA THR A 652 -20.55 12.50 -9.38
C THR A 652 -20.19 11.29 -8.54
N ALA A 653 -20.71 11.21 -7.32
CA ALA A 653 -20.29 10.21 -6.36
C ALA A 653 -20.79 8.81 -6.75
N TYR A 654 -19.89 7.83 -6.70
CA TYR A 654 -20.31 6.44 -6.74
C TYR A 654 -21.04 6.09 -5.44
N TRP A 655 -22.32 5.81 -5.54
CA TRP A 655 -23.14 5.32 -4.44
C TRP A 655 -23.91 4.08 -4.87
N ARG A 656 -23.92 3.06 -4.01
CA ARG A 656 -24.65 1.84 -4.31
C ARG A 656 -26.13 2.03 -4.03
N ASP A 657 -26.97 1.67 -5.01
CA ASP A 657 -28.42 1.78 -4.92
C ASP A 657 -29.04 1.02 -3.73
N ASP A 658 -28.39 -0.04 -3.25
CA ASP A 658 -28.87 -0.86 -2.13
C ASP A 658 -28.55 -0.27 -0.74
N LEU A 659 -27.71 0.76 -0.65
CA LEU A 659 -27.44 1.52 0.57
C LEU A 659 -28.48 2.62 0.83
N GLY A 660 -29.46 2.77 -0.07
CA GLY A 660 -30.43 3.87 -0.06
C GLY A 660 -29.96 5.03 -0.94
N ARG A 661 -30.72 6.14 -0.96
CA ARG A 661 -30.33 7.33 -1.73
C ARG A 661 -29.24 8.10 -0.97
N LEU A 662 -28.18 8.51 -1.67
CA LEU A 662 -27.22 9.45 -1.13
C LEU A 662 -27.92 10.80 -0.92
N THR A 663 -28.05 11.23 0.33
CA THR A 663 -28.65 12.52 0.68
C THR A 663 -27.62 13.38 1.38
N LEU A 664 -27.23 14.47 0.74
CA LEU A 664 -26.40 15.51 1.35
C LEU A 664 -27.32 16.59 1.93
N PRO A 665 -26.92 17.26 3.02
CA PRO A 665 -27.64 18.43 3.49
C PRO A 665 -27.67 19.48 2.38
N SER A 666 -28.84 20.10 2.15
CA SER A 666 -28.95 21.22 1.22
C SER A 666 -28.02 22.34 1.67
N SER A 667 -27.31 22.97 0.72
CA SER A 667 -26.53 24.17 0.96
C SER A 667 -27.40 25.18 1.74
N SER A 668 -27.06 25.44 3.00
CA SER A 668 -27.49 26.69 3.60
C SER A 668 -26.90 27.81 2.76
N ASN A 669 -27.54 28.98 2.65
CA ASN A 669 -26.90 30.19 2.11
C ASN A 669 -25.67 30.49 2.98
N LEU A 670 -24.55 29.88 2.64
CA LEU A 670 -23.26 30.23 3.18
C LEU A 670 -22.98 31.65 2.66
N PRO A 671 -22.59 32.59 3.52
CA PRO A 671 -22.23 33.91 3.06
C PRO A 671 -21.11 33.77 2.02
N GLU A 672 -21.19 34.53 0.92
CA GLU A 672 -20.06 34.63 -0.01
C GLU A 672 -18.81 35.02 0.80
N THR A 673 -17.75 34.24 0.66
CA THR A 673 -16.48 34.50 1.33
C THR A 673 -15.69 35.54 0.56
N GLY A 674 -14.98 36.38 1.30
CA GLY A 674 -14.04 37.36 0.78
C GLY A 674 -14.57 38.80 0.68
N ILE A 675 -13.64 39.74 0.55
CA ILE A 675 -13.86 41.19 0.55
C ILE A 675 -13.46 41.74 -0.80
N LEU A 676 -14.36 42.50 -1.44
CA LEU A 676 -14.06 43.12 -2.73
C LEU A 676 -12.97 44.18 -2.55
N LEU A 677 -11.86 44.02 -3.27
CA LEU A 677 -10.74 44.96 -3.23
C LEU A 677 -11.07 46.19 -4.09
N PRO A 678 -10.63 47.40 -3.65
CA PRO A 678 -10.78 48.60 -4.45
C PRO A 678 -10.15 48.47 -5.84
N THR A 679 -10.79 49.07 -6.84
CA THR A 679 -10.23 49.13 -8.20
C THR A 679 -8.88 49.84 -8.18
N GLY A 680 -7.85 49.21 -8.75
CA GLY A 680 -6.48 49.73 -8.75
C GLY A 680 -5.58 49.20 -7.63
N THR A 681 -6.05 48.26 -6.80
CA THR A 681 -5.20 47.58 -5.82
C THR A 681 -4.13 46.76 -6.55
N VAL A 682 -2.86 47.09 -6.32
CA VAL A 682 -1.70 46.37 -6.88
C VAL A 682 -0.89 45.71 -5.78
N ARG A 683 -0.97 46.19 -4.54
CA ARG A 683 -0.28 45.62 -3.38
C ARG A 683 -1.20 45.48 -2.18
N LEU A 684 -0.89 44.53 -1.30
CA LEU A 684 -1.55 44.39 0.00
C LEU A 684 -0.51 44.58 1.10
N GLY A 685 -0.77 45.51 2.01
CA GLY A 685 0.03 45.77 3.20
C GLY A 685 -0.61 45.16 4.44
N LEU A 686 0.19 44.56 5.31
CA LEU A 686 -0.22 43.97 6.59
C LEU A 686 0.70 44.50 7.70
N ARG A 687 0.14 44.87 8.86
CA ARG A 687 0.93 45.30 10.02
C ARG A 687 0.79 44.31 11.18
N LEU A 688 1.94 43.90 11.71
CA LEU A 688 2.07 42.79 12.65
C LEU A 688 2.98 43.15 13.84
N ARG A 689 2.70 42.58 14.99
CA ARG A 689 3.55 42.67 16.18
C ARG A 689 3.53 41.35 16.93
N LEU A 690 4.71 40.83 17.27
CA LEU A 690 4.85 39.56 17.99
C LEU A 690 5.41 39.81 19.39
N ARG A 691 4.71 39.31 20.41
CA ARG A 691 5.17 39.27 21.79
C ARG A 691 5.39 37.84 22.23
N ASP A 692 6.42 37.61 23.02
CA ASP A 692 6.73 36.28 23.55
C ASP A 692 6.91 36.35 25.06
N SER A 693 6.27 35.42 25.77
CA SER A 693 6.41 35.27 27.23
C SER A 693 7.13 33.96 27.51
N ILE A 694 8.31 34.06 28.11
CA ILE A 694 9.18 32.91 28.39
C ILE A 694 8.79 32.36 29.75
N LEU A 695 8.56 31.06 29.84
CA LEU A 695 8.34 30.37 31.11
C LEU A 695 9.69 30.01 31.75
N ASN A 696 9.94 30.51 32.96
CA ASN A 696 11.07 30.06 33.75
C ASN A 696 10.76 28.71 34.40
N ARG A 697 11.43 27.63 33.98
CA ARG A 697 11.20 26.27 34.51
C ARG A 697 11.55 26.08 35.99
N GLN A 698 12.44 26.92 36.55
CA GLN A 698 12.86 26.78 37.94
C GLN A 698 11.92 27.48 38.91
N THR A 699 11.25 28.56 38.47
CA THR A 699 10.35 29.37 39.30
C THR A 699 8.88 29.23 38.94
N GLY A 700 8.56 28.76 37.74
CA GLY A 700 7.20 28.69 37.21
C GLY A 700 6.62 30.05 36.79
N GLU A 701 7.41 31.13 36.86
CA GLU A 701 6.98 32.48 36.50
C GLU A 701 7.20 32.77 35.01
N HIS A 702 6.30 33.57 34.42
CA HIS A 702 6.41 34.06 33.06
C HIS A 702 7.08 35.43 33.03
N THR A 703 7.95 35.66 32.05
CA THR A 703 8.44 37.02 31.76
C THR A 703 7.32 37.87 31.16
N ASP A 704 7.33 39.17 31.44
CA ASP A 704 6.50 40.13 30.69
C ASP A 704 6.82 40.02 29.19
N GLY A 705 5.80 40.08 28.34
CA GLY A 705 5.91 39.78 26.91
C GLY A 705 6.99 40.62 26.21
N VAL A 706 8.06 39.98 25.75
CA VAL A 706 9.18 40.59 25.02
C VAL A 706 8.83 40.66 23.53
N LEU A 707 9.12 41.78 22.86
CA LEU A 707 8.88 41.93 21.43
C LEU A 707 9.96 41.19 20.62
N LEU A 708 9.56 40.25 19.78
CA LEU A 708 10.47 39.48 18.91
C LEU A 708 10.29 39.89 17.46
N ILE A 709 11.00 40.94 17.07
CA ILE A 709 10.94 41.49 15.71
C ILE A 709 11.64 40.57 14.71
N SER A 710 12.79 39.97 15.05
CA SER A 710 13.53 39.08 14.15
C SER A 710 12.75 37.80 13.80
N SER A 711 12.01 37.23 14.78
CA SER A 711 11.21 36.04 14.54
C SER A 711 10.12 36.26 13.49
N LEU A 712 9.58 37.47 13.35
CA LEU A 712 8.62 37.78 12.28
C LEU A 712 9.24 37.73 10.87
N PHE A 713 10.56 37.91 10.74
CA PHE A 713 11.29 37.80 9.48
C PHE A 713 11.76 36.36 9.20
N ASP A 714 12.23 35.67 10.24
CA ASP A 714 12.91 34.37 10.08
C ASP A 714 11.95 33.18 10.25
N GLU A 715 10.94 33.29 11.11
CA GLU A 715 10.10 32.16 11.53
C GLU A 715 8.71 32.15 10.89
N PHE A 716 8.24 33.28 10.35
CA PHE A 716 6.89 33.41 9.80
C PHE A 716 6.91 33.84 8.33
N THR A 717 6.05 33.22 7.54
CA THR A 717 5.71 33.73 6.20
C THR A 717 4.21 33.90 6.13
N PHE A 718 3.78 35.11 5.78
CA PHE A 718 2.37 35.47 5.67
C PHE A 718 1.95 35.42 4.20
N PHE A 719 0.74 34.95 3.96
CA PHE A 719 0.18 34.78 2.63
C PHE A 719 -1.25 35.28 2.60
N VAL A 720 -1.61 35.87 1.47
CA VAL A 720 -2.96 36.31 1.20
C VAL A 720 -3.45 35.65 -0.06
N ARG A 721 -4.65 35.08 -0.03
CA ARG A 721 -5.33 34.54 -1.21
C ARG A 721 -6.25 35.60 -1.80
N VAL A 722 -6.00 35.95 -3.05
CA VAL A 722 -6.82 36.87 -3.86
C VAL A 722 -7.48 36.08 -4.98
N ARG A 723 -8.75 36.33 -5.22
CA ARG A 723 -9.55 35.71 -6.28
C ARG A 723 -9.96 36.73 -7.33
N GLY A 724 -9.68 36.45 -8.60
CA GLY A 724 -10.12 37.23 -9.76
C GLY A 724 -11.60 37.02 -10.08
N GLY A 725 -12.17 37.93 -10.87
CA GLY A 725 -13.57 37.89 -11.31
C GLY A 725 -13.93 36.70 -12.22
N ASP A 726 -12.92 36.03 -12.75
CA ASP A 726 -13.02 34.77 -13.49
C ASP A 726 -12.90 33.53 -12.59
N GLY A 727 -12.75 33.71 -11.28
CA GLY A 727 -12.63 32.63 -10.29
C GLY A 727 -11.20 32.12 -10.07
N THR A 728 -10.19 32.70 -10.74
CA THR A 728 -8.78 32.32 -10.55
C THR A 728 -8.26 32.77 -9.18
N TYR A 729 -7.47 31.93 -8.50
CA TYR A 729 -6.86 32.28 -7.21
C TYR A 729 -5.36 32.53 -7.37
N SER A 730 -4.89 33.62 -6.78
CA SER A 730 -3.47 33.92 -6.58
C SER A 730 -3.17 33.99 -5.09
N GLN A 731 -2.10 33.33 -4.70
CA GLN A 731 -1.47 33.46 -3.39
C GLN A 731 -0.43 34.56 -3.48
N VAL A 732 -0.55 35.56 -2.63
CA VAL A 732 0.38 36.70 -2.54
C VAL A 732 1.16 36.53 -1.25
N GLN A 733 2.45 36.23 -1.37
CA GLN A 733 3.35 36.23 -0.22
C GLN A 733 3.56 37.67 0.25
N LEU A 734 3.34 37.90 1.54
CA LEU A 734 3.62 39.17 2.18
C LEU A 734 5.01 39.11 2.81
N ASN A 735 5.90 39.98 2.36
CA ASN A 735 7.27 40.07 2.85
C ASN A 735 7.45 41.28 3.76
N PRO A 736 8.19 41.15 4.87
CA PRO A 736 8.45 42.28 5.75
C PRO A 736 9.40 43.27 5.08
N PHE A 737 9.09 44.57 5.16
CA PHE A 737 9.89 45.62 4.48
C PHE A 737 10.19 46.84 5.35
N ALA A 738 9.51 47.03 6.48
CA ALA A 738 9.76 48.15 7.39
C ALA A 738 9.41 47.80 8.83
N ILE A 739 10.12 48.42 9.78
CA ILE A 739 9.82 48.34 11.21
C ILE A 739 9.56 49.76 11.69
N GLU A 740 8.43 49.99 12.36
CA GLU A 740 8.05 51.33 12.81
C GLU A 740 8.98 51.84 13.92
N GLY A 741 9.73 52.90 13.61
CA GLY A 741 10.73 53.50 14.50
C GLY A 741 12.17 53.05 14.23
N VAL A 742 12.43 52.29 13.15
CA VAL A 742 13.76 51.81 12.76
C VAL A 742 14.06 52.20 11.31
N GLU A 743 15.13 52.95 11.07
CA GLU A 743 15.51 53.44 9.73
C GLU A 743 16.24 52.39 8.86
N ASP A 744 16.93 51.42 9.47
CA ASP A 744 17.70 50.39 8.77
C ASP A 744 17.34 48.99 9.29
N ILE A 745 16.81 48.16 8.39
CA ILE A 745 16.33 46.79 8.66
C ILE A 745 17.35 45.71 8.25
N THR A 746 18.55 46.08 7.80
CA THR A 746 19.57 45.13 7.34
C THR A 746 20.25 44.36 8.48
N ASP A 747 20.25 44.89 9.71
CA ASP A 747 20.76 44.21 10.90
C ASP A 747 19.67 44.01 11.96
N LEU A 748 19.08 42.81 11.95
CA LEU A 748 18.07 42.38 12.91
C LEU A 748 18.66 41.64 14.12
N SER A 749 19.97 41.41 14.15
CA SER A 749 20.64 40.60 15.19
C SER A 749 20.45 41.16 16.60
N ARG A 750 20.34 42.49 16.73
CA ARG A 750 20.08 43.18 17.99
C ARG A 750 18.72 42.84 18.60
N PHE A 751 17.75 42.44 17.78
CA PHE A 751 16.39 42.05 18.19
C PHE A 751 16.21 40.54 18.38
N ASN A 752 17.27 39.75 18.18
CA ASN A 752 17.23 38.30 18.32
C ASN A 752 17.40 37.86 19.78
N LEU A 753 16.67 36.83 20.21
CA LEU A 753 16.73 36.25 21.55
C LEU A 753 17.76 35.12 21.60
N ASN A 754 18.87 35.33 22.33
CA ASN A 754 19.97 34.37 22.39
C ASN A 754 20.05 33.63 23.74
N VAL A 755 19.00 32.90 24.11
CA VAL A 755 18.93 32.16 25.39
C VAL A 755 18.49 30.72 25.17
N ASN A 756 19.11 29.75 25.84
CA ASN A 756 18.78 28.31 25.78
C ASN A 756 17.75 27.91 26.87
N ILE A 757 16.98 26.83 26.69
CA ILE A 757 15.97 26.28 27.63
C ILE A 757 16.56 25.86 28.99
N PHE A 758 17.87 25.65 29.07
CA PHE A 758 18.59 25.34 30.31
C PHE A 758 19.36 26.53 30.87
N ALA A 759 19.21 27.72 30.29
CA ALA A 759 19.88 28.91 30.78
C ALA A 759 19.46 29.20 32.23
N PRO A 760 20.40 29.47 33.15
CA PRO A 760 20.07 29.84 34.51
C PRO A 760 19.25 31.15 34.54
N PRO A 761 18.38 31.36 35.55
CA PRO A 761 17.50 32.54 35.62
C PRO A 761 18.21 33.88 35.40
N ALA A 762 19.43 34.02 35.93
CA ALA A 762 20.25 35.22 35.73
C ALA A 762 20.62 35.51 34.27
N GLN A 763 20.79 34.47 33.44
CA GLN A 763 21.08 34.64 32.00
C GLN A 763 19.81 35.03 31.23
N VAL A 764 18.65 34.48 31.61
CA VAL A 764 17.34 34.87 31.04
C VAL A 764 17.04 36.33 31.37
N GLU A 765 17.23 36.74 32.63
CA GLU A 765 17.05 38.13 33.08
C GLU A 765 18.03 39.11 32.40
N ALA A 766 19.28 38.70 32.19
CA ALA A 766 20.27 39.51 31.49
C ALA A 766 19.91 39.72 30.01
N GLU A 767 19.47 38.68 29.31
CA GLU A 767 19.11 38.79 27.90
C GLU A 767 17.79 39.53 27.69
N THR A 768 16.79 39.28 28.55
CA THR A 768 15.52 40.03 28.51
C THR A 768 15.75 41.51 28.75
N SER A 769 16.65 41.87 29.69
CA SER A 769 17.07 43.27 29.90
C SER A 769 17.81 43.86 28.69
N ARG A 770 18.68 43.07 28.03
CA ARG A 770 19.37 43.48 26.79
C ARG A 770 18.38 43.77 25.67
N LEU A 771 17.42 42.89 25.46
CA LEU A 771 16.37 43.04 24.45
C LEU A 771 15.47 44.24 24.77
N GLN A 772 15.09 44.42 26.02
CA GLN A 772 14.27 45.55 26.44
C GLN A 772 14.97 46.90 26.21
N ALA A 773 16.29 46.96 26.43
CA ALA A 773 17.11 48.12 26.07
C ALA A 773 17.24 48.32 24.55
N ALA A 774 17.35 47.23 23.78
CA ALA A 774 17.38 47.31 22.30
C ALA A 774 16.04 47.76 21.70
N LEU A 775 14.93 47.54 22.41
CA LEU A 775 13.57 47.94 22.03
C LEU A 775 13.20 49.35 22.51
N GLU A 776 14.09 50.06 23.22
CA GLU A 776 13.81 51.40 23.73
C GLU A 776 13.62 52.40 22.55
N GLY A 777 12.40 52.92 22.40
CA GLY A 777 12.02 53.81 21.29
C GLY A 777 11.49 53.10 20.03
N VAL A 778 11.42 51.77 20.03
CA VAL A 778 10.84 50.98 18.93
C VAL A 778 9.42 50.54 19.29
N SER A 779 8.47 50.76 18.39
CA SER A 779 7.04 50.46 18.64
C SER A 779 6.72 48.94 18.61
N GLY A 780 7.57 48.15 17.95
CA GLY A 780 7.42 46.71 17.75
C GLY A 780 6.54 46.31 16.57
N TRP A 781 5.98 47.27 15.81
CA TRP A 781 5.19 46.97 14.62
C TRP A 781 6.09 46.77 13.39
N VAL A 782 5.82 45.70 12.66
CA VAL A 782 6.48 45.32 11.41
C VAL A 782 5.45 45.40 10.28
N TYR A 783 5.83 46.08 9.20
CA TYR A 783 5.02 46.18 7.99
C TYR A 783 5.46 45.14 6.98
N PHE A 784 4.48 44.39 6.49
CA PHE A 784 4.60 43.40 5.44
C PHE A 784 3.85 43.89 4.21
N ALA A 785 4.38 43.62 3.02
CA ALA A 785 3.68 43.90 1.78
C ALA A 785 3.93 42.81 0.73
N GLY A 786 2.95 42.58 -0.13
CA GLY A 786 3.07 41.70 -1.28
C GLY A 786 2.39 42.31 -2.50
N GLU A 787 2.95 42.04 -3.68
CA GLU A 787 2.40 42.44 -4.97
C GLU A 787 1.37 41.42 -5.45
N ILE A 788 0.20 41.90 -5.88
CA ILE A 788 -0.82 41.06 -6.49
C ILE A 788 -0.41 40.81 -7.94
N ASP A 789 -0.42 39.55 -8.37
CA ASP A 789 -0.06 39.17 -9.74
C ASP A 789 -0.96 39.87 -10.77
N THR A 790 -0.32 40.43 -11.81
CA THR A 790 -0.96 41.18 -12.91
C THR A 790 -1.84 40.32 -13.82
N GLY A 791 -1.82 39.00 -13.67
CA GLY A 791 -2.61 38.06 -14.46
C GLY A 791 -4.09 37.93 -14.07
N LEU A 792 -4.50 38.41 -12.89
CA LEU A 792 -5.87 38.23 -12.40
C LEU A 792 -6.87 39.17 -13.08
N VAL A 793 -8.04 38.64 -13.43
CA VAL A 793 -9.14 39.42 -14.01
C VAL A 793 -9.87 40.20 -12.90
N SER A 794 -10.08 41.51 -13.09
CA SER A 794 -10.90 42.31 -12.16
C SER A 794 -12.40 42.00 -12.29
N PRO A 795 -13.22 42.13 -11.21
CA PRO A 795 -12.87 42.65 -9.88
C PRO A 795 -12.10 41.64 -9.02
N LEU A 796 -11.19 42.14 -8.19
CA LEU A 796 -10.41 41.33 -7.27
C LEU A 796 -11.15 41.17 -5.94
N THR A 797 -11.16 39.96 -5.40
CA THR A 797 -11.74 39.65 -4.10
C THR A 797 -10.67 39.04 -3.19
N LEU A 798 -10.47 39.63 -2.04
CA LEU A 798 -9.59 39.12 -1.01
C LEU A 798 -10.30 38.00 -0.25
N ASP A 799 -9.84 36.76 -0.38
CA ASP A 799 -10.52 35.59 0.17
C ASP A 799 -10.05 35.24 1.58
N THR A 800 -8.75 34.97 1.76
CA THR A 800 -8.20 34.47 3.03
C THR A 800 -6.82 35.07 3.33
N LEU A 801 -6.57 35.40 4.61
CA LEU A 801 -5.23 35.67 5.15
C LEU A 801 -4.79 34.46 5.98
N TYR A 802 -3.59 33.96 5.72
CA TYR A 802 -3.00 32.84 6.46
C TYR A 802 -1.50 33.03 6.63
N TRP A 803 -0.91 32.21 7.49
CA TRP A 803 0.53 32.22 7.72
C TRP A 803 1.06 30.81 7.88
N ARG A 804 2.35 30.66 7.60
CA ARG A 804 3.14 29.44 7.76
C ARG A 804 4.32 29.73 8.68
N THR A 805 4.72 28.73 9.46
CA THR A 805 5.96 28.78 10.23
C THR A 805 7.10 28.08 9.48
N ASN A 806 8.26 28.72 9.34
CA ASN A 806 9.44 28.18 8.67
C ASN A 806 10.35 27.35 9.59
N LEU A 807 9.83 26.89 10.73
CA LEU A 807 10.59 26.16 11.73
C LEU A 807 10.90 24.72 11.24
N SER A 808 12.13 24.50 10.78
CA SER A 808 12.62 23.18 10.36
C SER A 808 13.10 22.35 11.55
N ASN A 809 12.23 21.59 12.25
CA ASN A 809 12.58 20.77 13.44
C ASN A 809 13.50 21.48 14.46
N GLY A 810 13.55 22.82 14.40
CA GLY A 810 14.52 23.64 15.05
C GLY A 810 14.07 23.95 16.46
N TRP A 811 15.04 23.98 17.36
CA TRP A 811 14.85 24.27 18.77
C TRP A 811 14.12 25.62 18.95
N SER A 812 12.90 25.59 19.48
CA SER A 812 12.18 26.79 19.93
C SER A 812 11.99 26.69 21.44
N PRO A 813 12.34 27.72 22.23
CA PRO A 813 12.06 27.72 23.65
C PRO A 813 10.55 27.56 23.90
N MET A 814 10.17 26.97 25.05
CA MET A 814 8.76 26.93 25.49
C MET A 814 8.32 28.37 25.80
N ALA A 815 7.80 29.03 24.78
CA ALA A 815 7.34 30.40 24.85
C ALA A 815 5.85 30.45 24.50
N GLN A 816 5.11 31.22 25.30
CA GLN A 816 3.75 31.59 24.96
C GLN A 816 3.83 32.85 24.10
N ARG A 817 3.52 32.65 22.82
CA ARG A 817 3.56 33.66 21.77
C ARG A 817 2.21 34.34 21.68
N GLU A 818 2.22 35.65 21.50
CA GLU A 818 1.05 36.48 21.23
C GLU A 818 1.31 37.31 19.97
N LEU A 819 0.69 36.90 18.87
CA LEU A 819 0.72 37.61 17.60
C LEU A 819 -0.45 38.59 17.55
N GLU A 820 -0.10 39.87 17.40
CA GLU A 820 -1.03 40.97 17.19
C GLU A 820 -1.02 41.35 15.71
N ILE A 821 -2.20 41.30 15.09
CA ILE A 821 -2.40 41.74 13.70
C ILE A 821 -3.29 42.97 13.71
N ALA A 822 -2.82 44.06 13.09
CA ALA A 822 -3.55 45.31 12.97
C ALA A 822 -3.26 45.93 11.61
N GLY A 823 -4.27 46.37 10.85
CA GLY A 823 -4.04 46.98 9.54
C GLY A 823 -3.80 45.98 8.43
N LEU A 824 -4.83 45.71 7.62
CA LEU A 824 -4.66 45.18 6.27
C LEU A 824 -5.13 46.24 5.26
N MET A 825 -4.20 46.74 4.44
CA MET A 825 -4.43 47.89 3.57
C MET A 825 -4.22 47.54 2.09
N PRO A 826 -5.17 47.87 1.21
CA PRO A 826 -4.96 47.82 -0.23
C PRO A 826 -4.16 49.05 -0.65
N LEU A 827 -3.10 48.82 -1.41
CA LEU A 827 -2.14 49.84 -1.84
C LEU A 827 -2.17 49.94 -3.38
N ASP A 828 -2.06 51.17 -3.88
CA ASP A 828 -1.86 51.43 -5.31
C ASP A 828 -0.38 51.28 -5.73
N VAL A 829 -0.09 51.61 -6.99
CA VAL A 829 1.26 51.55 -7.57
C VAL A 829 2.24 52.51 -6.89
N ASP A 830 1.74 53.58 -6.26
CA ASP A 830 2.53 54.61 -5.58
C ASP A 830 2.59 54.39 -4.04
N ASP A 831 2.25 53.18 -3.59
CA ASP A 831 2.15 52.78 -2.18
C ASP A 831 1.19 53.64 -1.34
N GLN A 832 0.19 54.27 -1.97
CA GLN A 832 -0.86 54.99 -1.26
C GLN A 832 -2.02 54.05 -0.91
N PRO A 833 -2.58 54.13 0.32
CA PRO A 833 -3.71 53.33 0.73
C PRO A 833 -4.97 53.74 -0.04
N LEU A 834 -5.60 52.77 -0.72
CA LEU A 834 -6.78 52.97 -1.56
C LEU A 834 -8.11 52.94 -0.78
N ASN A 835 -8.13 52.41 0.44
CA ASN A 835 -9.33 52.34 1.30
C ASN A 835 -8.95 52.30 2.80
N ASP A 836 -9.94 52.48 3.69
CA ASP A 836 -9.79 52.23 5.13
C ASP A 836 -9.47 50.74 5.39
N ASP A 837 -8.80 50.46 6.52
CA ASP A 837 -8.30 49.14 6.94
C ASP A 837 -9.33 48.02 6.69
N LEU A 838 -9.00 47.08 5.81
CA LEU A 838 -9.91 46.00 5.42
C LEU A 838 -10.26 45.14 6.62
N MET A 839 -9.41 45.05 7.66
CA MET A 839 -9.69 44.35 8.92
C MET A 839 -10.84 44.95 9.74
N GLU A 840 -11.33 46.14 9.39
CA GLU A 840 -12.51 46.75 10.04
C GLU A 840 -13.81 46.04 9.68
N VAL A 841 -13.87 45.36 8.53
CA VAL A 841 -15.04 44.57 8.10
C VAL A 841 -15.35 43.46 9.12
N GLU A 842 -16.61 43.11 9.36
CA GLU A 842 -16.97 42.11 10.40
C GLU A 842 -16.76 40.64 9.96
N THR A 843 -16.38 40.38 8.70
CA THR A 843 -16.41 39.04 8.08
C THR A 843 -15.05 38.32 8.02
N TRP A 844 -14.07 38.72 8.84
CA TRP A 844 -12.74 38.12 8.82
C TRP A 844 -12.64 36.81 9.59
N SER A 845 -12.08 35.81 8.94
CA SER A 845 -11.49 34.63 9.58
C SER A 845 -10.01 34.55 9.24
N LEU A 846 -9.18 34.48 10.26
CA LEU A 846 -7.74 34.33 10.15
C LEU A 846 -7.40 32.87 10.46
N THR A 847 -6.80 32.17 9.51
CA THR A 847 -6.61 30.71 9.58
C THR A 847 -5.13 30.37 9.46
N LEU A 848 -4.65 29.45 10.31
CA LEU A 848 -3.29 28.91 10.20
C LEU A 848 -3.25 27.90 9.04
N ASP A 849 -2.36 28.09 8.07
CA ASP A 849 -2.15 27.12 7.01
C ASP A 849 -1.22 26.01 7.54
N ASN A 850 -1.76 24.80 7.57
CA ASN A 850 -1.06 23.56 7.88
C ASN A 850 -0.63 23.32 9.36
N PRO A 851 -1.56 22.99 10.27
CA PRO A 851 -1.24 22.56 11.63
C PRO A 851 -0.55 21.18 11.71
N THR A 852 -0.39 20.45 10.60
CA THR A 852 0.14 19.06 10.62
C THR A 852 1.60 18.96 11.04
N LEU A 853 2.39 20.02 10.87
CA LEU A 853 3.77 20.09 11.36
C LEU A 853 3.87 20.40 12.87
N ILE A 854 2.79 20.86 13.50
CA ILE A 854 2.71 20.92 14.95
C ILE A 854 2.35 19.51 15.42
N MET A 855 3.36 18.63 15.49
CA MET A 855 3.22 17.26 15.99
C MET A 855 2.47 17.25 17.35
N THR A 856 1.19 16.90 17.34
CA THR A 856 0.45 16.50 18.55
C THR A 856 0.72 15.05 18.95
N SER A 857 1.69 14.37 18.34
CA SER A 857 1.95 12.94 18.56
C SER A 857 2.69 12.59 19.86
N GLN A 858 3.11 13.57 20.68
CA GLN A 858 3.83 13.29 21.95
C GLN A 858 3.37 14.06 23.19
N PHE A 859 2.15 14.60 23.24
CA PHE A 859 1.58 15.12 24.51
C PHE A 859 1.10 14.03 25.49
N GLU A 860 1.47 12.77 25.28
CA GLU A 860 1.23 11.69 26.23
C GLU A 860 2.14 11.87 27.47
N ARG A 861 1.51 12.14 28.62
CA ARG A 861 2.06 12.20 30.00
C ARG A 861 2.49 13.59 30.50
N MET A 862 1.52 14.50 30.65
CA MET A 862 1.55 15.47 31.76
C MET A 862 0.49 15.10 32.81
N PRO A 863 0.82 15.06 34.11
CA PRO A 863 -0.16 14.79 35.15
C PRO A 863 -1.16 15.94 35.25
N ALA A 864 -2.43 15.56 35.29
CA ALA A 864 -3.60 16.42 35.24
C ALA A 864 -3.94 17.09 36.58
N ASP A 865 -2.97 17.75 37.22
CA ASP A 865 -3.25 18.65 38.33
C ASP A 865 -3.18 20.09 37.81
N GLU A 866 -4.33 20.78 37.85
CA GLU A 866 -4.61 22.13 37.32
C GLU A 866 -5.05 22.24 35.84
N GLY A 867 -6.15 21.57 35.48
CA GLY A 867 -7.27 22.16 34.73
C GLY A 867 -7.04 23.01 33.46
N ARG A 868 -5.93 22.92 32.74
CA ARG A 868 -5.70 23.57 31.43
C ARG A 868 -4.85 22.67 30.53
N GLY A 869 -5.49 21.90 29.66
CA GLY A 869 -4.82 21.19 28.56
C GLY A 869 -4.51 22.17 27.43
N TRP A 870 -3.25 22.21 26.97
CA TRP A 870 -2.77 23.22 26.03
C TRP A 870 -2.66 22.65 24.61
N SER A 871 -3.62 23.01 23.77
CA SER A 871 -3.46 23.31 22.34
C SER A 871 -4.69 24.12 21.93
N VAL A 872 -4.72 25.40 22.31
CA VAL A 872 -5.84 26.29 21.97
C VAL A 872 -5.27 27.51 21.27
N VAL A 873 -5.36 27.52 19.94
CA VAL A 873 -5.35 28.77 19.17
C VAL A 873 -6.67 29.45 19.52
N TRP A 874 -6.66 30.42 20.42
CA TRP A 874 -7.80 31.29 20.62
C TRP A 874 -7.54 32.60 19.89
N SER A 875 -8.42 32.98 18.97
CA SER A 875 -8.41 34.29 18.35
C SER A 875 -9.46 35.16 19.04
N GLN A 876 -9.02 36.29 19.61
CA GLN A 876 -9.92 37.32 20.12
C GLN A 876 -9.73 38.59 19.31
N ARG A 877 -10.82 39.10 18.73
CA ARG A 877 -10.86 40.49 18.24
C ARG A 877 -11.14 41.40 19.43
N GLN A 878 -10.22 42.30 19.74
CA GLN A 878 -10.49 43.45 20.60
C GLN A 878 -10.31 44.72 19.77
N GLU A 879 -11.41 45.48 19.61
CA GLU A 879 -11.48 46.66 18.75
C GLU A 879 -11.04 46.39 17.29
N ARG A 880 -9.80 46.78 16.94
CA ARG A 880 -9.17 46.73 15.60
C ARG A 880 -7.95 45.82 15.51
N THR A 881 -7.66 45.05 16.56
CA THR A 881 -6.49 44.16 16.61
C THR A 881 -6.94 42.72 16.84
N TYR A 882 -6.40 41.79 16.04
CA TYR A 882 -6.55 40.36 16.26
C TYR A 882 -5.41 39.87 17.14
N TYR A 883 -5.77 39.26 18.27
CA TYR A 883 -4.82 38.62 19.18
C TYR A 883 -4.87 37.11 18.97
N ILE A 884 -3.74 36.52 18.59
CA ILE A 884 -3.58 35.07 18.50
C ILE A 884 -2.55 34.63 19.52
N ARG A 885 -2.95 33.73 20.41
CA ARG A 885 -2.05 33.15 21.41
C ARG A 885 -1.82 31.67 21.12
N TYR A 886 -0.56 31.25 21.09
CA TYR A 886 -0.17 29.84 20.88
C TYR A 886 1.12 29.51 21.64
N CYS A 887 1.33 28.22 21.95
CA CYS A 887 2.51 27.71 22.66
C CYS A 887 3.27 26.70 21.80
N PHE A 888 4.60 26.82 21.75
CA PHE A 888 5.48 25.84 21.10
C PHE A 888 6.10 24.89 22.14
N VAL A 889 6.11 23.58 21.86
CA VAL A 889 6.83 22.58 22.67
C VAL A 889 7.64 21.70 21.72
N SER A 890 8.96 21.88 21.68
CA SER A 890 9.87 20.97 20.97
C SER A 890 10.36 19.86 21.90
N THR A 891 10.16 18.60 21.51
CA THR A 891 10.54 17.42 22.29
C THR A 891 12.05 17.21 22.32
N CYS A 892 12.61 16.95 23.50
CA CYS A 892 13.95 16.36 23.65
C CYS A 892 13.88 15.30 24.76
N ALA A 893 14.45 14.12 24.48
CA ALA A 893 14.38 12.90 25.29
C ALA A 893 14.64 13.11 26.79
N ILE A 894 13.79 12.54 27.63
CA ILE A 894 13.97 12.46 29.08
C ILE A 894 15.00 11.37 29.39
N TYR A 895 16.24 11.78 29.70
CA TYR A 895 17.12 10.95 30.53
C TYR A 895 16.74 11.13 32.00
N SER A 896 16.40 10.01 32.62
CA SER A 896 16.29 9.83 34.06
C SER A 896 17.59 10.26 34.76
N LEU A 897 17.50 11.20 35.69
CA LEU A 897 18.41 11.32 36.82
C LEU A 897 17.56 11.48 38.08
N GLY A 898 17.59 10.45 38.91
CA GLY A 898 16.79 10.36 40.12
C GLY A 898 17.22 11.34 41.21
N ASN A 899 16.23 11.76 42.00
CA ASN A 899 16.10 11.35 43.40
C ASN A 899 14.63 11.37 43.80
#